data_AF-A0A7X8A761-F1
#
_entry.id   AF-A0A7X8A761-F1
#
_cell.length_a   1.000
_cell.length_b   1.000
_cell.length_c   1.000
_cell.angle_alpha   90.00
_cell.angle_beta   90.00
_cell.angle_gamma   90.00
#
_symmetry.space_group_name_H-M   'P 1'
#
loop_
_entity.id
_entity.type
_entity.pdbx_description
1 polymer ?
#
loop_
_entity_poly.entity_id
_entity_poly.type
_entity_poly.pdbx_seq_one_letter_code
_entity_poly.pdbx_strand_id
1 'polypeptide(L)'
;MRKVPGYYLLLLFGMLVWTEALPAQVADMPKAEHFSTENGLSQAQINAILQDAYGFLWIGTQDGLNRYDGNKFVHFQHLPFDTTSLSNNYVRSITEDPDHNLWIATDYGLCVFRRKENRISCFFHQDDNPNSLTANQVYGVYSDRRGDIWIKTANAIDRFDRTTERFYHFPHFNDPQNFVTGLQSYPILEDAKGFLWFGSKDGLFRMDSLRTSLVRFSSALSDPGSISNNYIRALFLDHSGNLWVGTRNGLNRFDYSSGKFFRYYPSGRTLPLPENSVNAITEDYTGRLWLGTDNGYLIFTPEKGVVKQVTQVEANSQMRTLRMVTGIFSDYTGLIWIGSLEGLYKVSPFPPRFGLIKSQQTSYQPLSSYDIGSLFEDDDGRLWIGTWGGGLNILDRTTGKNIVYSENSPDPAHRIGNNYIHAIIRLSNGDILVGTQNGAFIYSGGRFVTFCSKYVQKACKVFNNNRIYDITEDRSGNIWFATGYGLFRYDPDRRSVFSISQIPLKKGMLSLNTVFSVAEDKPGNIWFGTDNGLLCYERSSGLYRHYIASRNPSDSSISSNSVYTLFYDSRGILWIGTQSGLNRYLASRDRFITYSTKDGLPSNLIYEILEDKRHAIWLSTNYGIASFFPDSTGFFRYDLADGLQNYEFNLGAAYCSRTGEVFFGGISGLNFFHPDSLIRSGKEPKVRIGEIELVYRNGAIRRIYEAPDVLVIPPEVKVFHIDFAVLDFQNPVKNRYGYKLVSSGEKGEWIDLQNRNTATFASLSPGLYQFSLRGANAEQQWSREIYSMQIKVLAPFYRSTTALVLYVLLLGVLIAGFINWRTRNLRMSNKILLERHIDSLRIEKQRKELEIKNKAITDSLRYAQRIQSALMPSEKMVKKIFPESFIFFRPRDIVSGDFYWIHQKNGIISIATVDCTGHGVPGAFMSIIGYELLRTVTGHQFVSDPAWVLNELNSGLRSIFGDSEHVSLKDGMDVSFVIIEKQKRKLRFAGAFSPLFIVRNDKILEIDGDRFSVALTQDTEDVREFQSHEIDLLPEDVVYMFSDGYVDQFGGPEGKKFKYRRFRFLLLNIYRLSMEEQKRMLENTFDNWKGENDQVDDVLVIGFRPLSE
;
A
#
# COMPACT_ATOMS: atom_id res chain seq x y z
N MET A 1 -30.50 -100.14 17.65
CA MET A 1 -30.86 -99.76 16.27
C MET A 1 -31.62 -98.45 16.27
N ARG A 2 -31.09 -97.44 15.55
CA ARG A 2 -31.78 -96.49 14.63
C ARG A 2 -33.03 -95.72 15.14
N LYS A 3 -33.26 -94.44 14.84
CA LYS A 3 -32.54 -93.29 14.26
C LYS A 3 -33.47 -92.08 14.53
N VAL A 4 -32.86 -90.98 14.98
CA VAL A 4 -33.27 -89.56 15.07
C VAL A 4 -34.65 -89.13 14.51
N PRO A 5 -35.47 -88.34 15.25
CA PRO A 5 -36.76 -87.81 14.81
C PRO A 5 -36.63 -86.47 14.06
N GLY A 6 -37.60 -86.22 13.17
CA GLY A 6 -37.69 -85.06 12.30
C GLY A 6 -37.95 -83.74 13.04
N TYR A 7 -37.05 -82.78 12.84
CA TYR A 7 -37.22 -81.36 13.14
C TYR A 7 -36.59 -80.56 11.99
N TYR A 8 -37.25 -80.50 10.82
CA TYR A 8 -36.81 -79.64 9.70
C TYR A 8 -37.96 -79.09 8.86
N LEU A 9 -39.13 -78.84 9.47
CA LEU A 9 -40.28 -78.25 8.75
C LEU A 9 -41.02 -77.15 9.52
N LEU A 10 -40.32 -76.46 10.44
CA LEU A 10 -40.86 -75.32 11.21
C LEU A 10 -39.84 -74.17 11.40
N LEU A 11 -38.85 -74.07 10.50
CA LEU A 11 -37.85 -72.99 10.49
C LEU A 11 -37.66 -72.42 9.07
N LEU A 12 -38.75 -72.29 8.32
CA LEU A 12 -38.76 -71.66 6.98
C LEU A 12 -39.79 -70.52 6.84
N PHE A 13 -40.38 -70.06 7.95
CA PHE A 13 -41.37 -68.98 7.96
C PHE A 13 -41.16 -67.92 9.06
N GLY A 14 -39.91 -67.76 9.52
CA GLY A 14 -39.58 -66.89 10.66
C GLY A 14 -38.22 -66.22 10.57
N MET A 15 -37.75 -65.82 9.38
CA MET A 15 -36.67 -64.84 9.18
C MET A 15 -36.86 -64.11 7.85
N LEU A 16 -38.01 -63.45 7.69
CA LEU A 16 -38.09 -62.24 6.88
C LEU A 16 -38.01 -61.06 7.86
N VAL A 17 -36.88 -60.97 8.57
CA VAL A 17 -36.46 -59.68 9.12
C VAL A 17 -36.17 -58.84 7.88
N TRP A 18 -37.03 -57.86 7.63
CA TRP A 18 -36.69 -56.71 6.82
C TRP A 18 -35.38 -56.15 7.35
N THR A 19 -34.26 -56.58 6.77
CA THR A 19 -33.11 -55.69 6.69
C THR A 19 -33.53 -54.66 5.65
N GLU A 20 -34.19 -53.59 6.11
CA GLU A 20 -34.03 -52.32 5.44
C GLU A 20 -32.53 -52.10 5.36
N ALA A 21 -31.97 -52.37 4.18
CA ALA A 21 -30.67 -51.88 3.84
C ALA A 21 -30.82 -50.36 3.94
N LEU A 22 -30.38 -49.79 5.07
CA LEU A 22 -30.09 -48.38 5.17
C LEU A 22 -29.35 -48.02 3.87
N PRO A 23 -29.88 -47.11 3.04
CA PRO A 23 -29.22 -46.76 1.79
C PRO A 23 -27.78 -46.42 2.18
N ALA A 24 -26.83 -47.12 1.56
CA ALA A 24 -25.42 -46.85 1.74
C ALA A 24 -25.25 -45.35 1.51
N GLN A 25 -24.98 -44.63 2.59
CA GLN A 25 -24.78 -43.20 2.57
C GLN A 25 -23.59 -43.01 1.63
N VAL A 26 -23.82 -42.53 0.40
CA VAL A 26 -22.73 -42.06 -0.45
C VAL A 26 -22.19 -40.87 0.31
N ALA A 27 -21.18 -41.14 1.13
CA ALA A 27 -20.61 -40.15 2.01
C ALA A 27 -20.09 -39.02 1.13
N ASP A 28 -20.58 -37.80 1.36
CA ASP A 28 -20.05 -36.61 0.71
C ASP A 28 -18.52 -36.65 0.77
N MET A 29 -17.90 -36.46 -0.41
CA MET A 29 -16.45 -36.40 -0.53
C MET A 29 -15.95 -35.24 0.35
N PRO A 30 -14.93 -35.46 1.21
CA PRO A 30 -14.44 -34.39 2.06
C PRO A 30 -13.83 -33.27 1.23
N LYS A 31 -14.28 -32.04 1.47
CA LYS A 31 -13.71 -30.84 0.85
C LYS A 31 -12.49 -30.36 1.64
N ALA A 32 -11.49 -29.87 0.94
CA ALA A 32 -10.28 -29.31 1.52
C ALA A 32 -9.80 -28.08 0.73
N GLU A 33 -8.95 -27.27 1.35
CA GLU A 33 -8.09 -26.34 0.62
C GLU A 33 -6.67 -26.91 0.61
N HIS A 34 -6.05 -26.97 -0.56
CA HIS A 34 -4.69 -27.46 -0.75
C HIS A 34 -3.73 -26.30 -1.02
N PHE A 35 -2.62 -26.30 -0.29
CA PHE A 35 -1.53 -25.35 -0.42
C PHE A 35 -0.28 -26.10 -0.88
N SER A 36 0.24 -25.68 -2.03
CA SER A 36 1.49 -26.18 -2.62
C SER A 36 2.45 -25.02 -2.91
N THR A 37 3.53 -25.28 -3.66
CA THR A 37 4.45 -24.24 -4.13
C THR A 37 3.76 -23.17 -4.98
N GLU A 38 2.67 -23.51 -5.67
CA GLU A 38 1.87 -22.53 -6.44
C GLU A 38 1.16 -21.52 -5.54
N ASN A 39 0.87 -21.90 -4.29
CA ASN A 39 0.21 -21.05 -3.30
C ASN A 39 1.21 -20.32 -2.39
N GLY A 40 2.51 -20.43 -2.71
CA GLY A 40 3.58 -19.79 -1.96
C GLY A 40 4.13 -20.62 -0.80
N LEU A 41 3.91 -21.94 -0.72
CA LEU A 41 4.66 -22.79 0.20
C LEU A 41 6.09 -23.00 -0.34
N SER A 42 7.13 -23.04 0.51
CA SER A 42 8.52 -23.18 -0.02
C SER A 42 8.76 -24.52 -0.73
N GLN A 43 8.18 -25.60 -0.22
CA GLN A 43 8.31 -26.95 -0.79
C GLN A 43 7.13 -27.82 -0.34
N ALA A 44 6.69 -28.74 -1.21
CA ALA A 44 5.44 -29.49 -1.03
C ALA A 44 5.47 -30.51 0.13
N GLN A 45 6.61 -31.14 0.39
CA GLN A 45 6.73 -32.10 1.47
C GLN A 45 6.76 -31.42 2.84
N ILE A 46 5.70 -31.65 3.59
CA ILE A 46 5.56 -31.17 4.97
C ILE A 46 6.18 -32.18 5.94
N ASN A 47 7.00 -31.72 6.88
CA ASN A 47 7.59 -32.56 7.92
C ASN A 47 7.05 -32.23 9.32
N ALA A 48 6.70 -30.97 9.59
CA ALA A 48 6.21 -30.51 10.89
C ALA A 48 5.19 -29.39 10.72
N ILE A 49 4.19 -29.36 11.59
CA ILE A 49 3.18 -28.31 11.69
C ILE A 49 3.05 -27.93 13.16
N LEU A 50 3.09 -26.64 13.45
CA LEU A 50 2.93 -26.08 14.79
C LEU A 50 2.11 -24.79 14.68
N GLN A 51 1.20 -24.54 15.62
CA GLN A 51 0.68 -23.19 15.82
C GLN A 51 1.32 -22.58 17.06
N ASP A 52 1.84 -21.37 16.93
CA ASP A 52 2.45 -20.67 18.05
C ASP A 52 1.42 -20.01 18.97
N ALA A 53 1.88 -19.52 20.13
CA ALA A 53 1.05 -18.82 21.11
C ALA A 53 0.36 -17.57 20.53
N TYR A 54 0.98 -16.91 19.55
CA TYR A 54 0.42 -15.75 18.86
C TYR A 54 -0.70 -16.12 17.88
N GLY A 55 -0.71 -17.36 17.38
CA GLY A 55 -1.70 -17.94 16.47
C GLY A 55 -1.17 -18.19 15.04
N PHE A 56 0.08 -17.88 14.73
CA PHE A 56 0.65 -18.16 13.41
C PHE A 56 0.89 -19.66 13.25
N LEU A 57 0.67 -20.15 12.04
CA LEU A 57 1.05 -21.52 11.68
C LEU A 57 2.49 -21.54 11.19
N TRP A 58 3.25 -22.51 11.68
CA TRP A 58 4.63 -22.77 11.32
C TRP A 58 4.72 -24.15 10.71
N ILE A 59 5.30 -24.22 9.52
CA ILE A 59 5.35 -25.41 8.68
C ILE A 59 6.80 -25.67 8.28
N GLY A 60 7.37 -26.76 8.76
CA GLY A 60 8.69 -27.23 8.38
C GLY A 60 8.63 -28.08 7.13
N THR A 61 9.43 -27.76 6.12
CA THR A 61 9.51 -28.50 4.84
C THR A 61 10.93 -29.00 4.58
N GLN A 62 11.15 -29.64 3.43
CA GLN A 62 12.51 -29.99 3.00
C GLN A 62 13.32 -28.77 2.54
N ASP A 63 12.65 -27.66 2.19
CA ASP A 63 13.29 -26.45 1.69
C ASP A 63 12.92 -25.19 2.49
N GLY A 64 13.05 -25.29 3.81
CA GLY A 64 12.95 -24.17 4.75
C GLY A 64 11.79 -24.29 5.74
N LEU A 65 11.71 -23.25 6.58
CA LEU A 65 10.63 -23.03 7.52
C LEU A 65 9.66 -22.00 6.93
N ASN A 66 8.37 -22.29 7.00
CA ASN A 66 7.31 -21.44 6.49
C ASN A 66 6.45 -20.95 7.66
N ARG A 67 6.15 -19.67 7.70
CA ARG A 67 5.12 -19.10 8.59
C ARG A 67 3.93 -18.67 7.77
N TYR A 68 2.74 -19.10 8.15
CA TYR A 68 1.48 -18.77 7.48
C TYR A 68 0.57 -17.95 8.40
N ASP A 69 0.05 -16.85 7.87
CA ASP A 69 -0.81 -15.91 8.58
C ASP A 69 -2.28 -15.94 8.12
N GLY A 70 -2.64 -16.87 7.24
CA GLY A 70 -3.97 -16.96 6.63
C GLY A 70 -4.06 -16.33 5.24
N ASN A 71 -3.13 -15.44 4.88
CA ASN A 71 -3.12 -14.76 3.59
C ASN A 71 -1.85 -15.09 2.79
N LYS A 72 -0.68 -15.12 3.45
CA LYS A 72 0.61 -15.36 2.80
C LYS A 72 1.51 -16.28 3.62
N PHE A 73 2.44 -16.91 2.94
CA PHE A 73 3.55 -17.63 3.54
C PHE A 73 4.80 -16.74 3.57
N VAL A 74 5.50 -16.77 4.70
CA VAL A 74 6.81 -16.14 4.89
C VAL A 74 7.85 -17.23 5.05
N HIS A 75 8.94 -17.13 4.29
CA HIS A 75 9.98 -18.16 4.22
C HIS A 75 11.20 -17.79 5.05
N PHE A 76 11.73 -18.77 5.78
CA PHE A 76 13.02 -18.72 6.43
C PHE A 76 13.85 -19.87 5.87
N GLN A 77 14.98 -19.54 5.26
CA GLN A 77 15.87 -20.50 4.59
C GLN A 77 17.31 -20.26 5.06
N HIS A 78 18.17 -21.23 4.78
CA HIS A 78 19.61 -21.12 4.92
C HIS A 78 20.16 -20.23 3.81
N LEU A 79 20.84 -19.16 4.23
CA LEU A 79 21.56 -18.27 3.33
C LEU A 79 23.06 -18.50 3.53
N PRO A 80 23.82 -18.85 2.49
CA PRO A 80 25.25 -19.06 2.60
C PRO A 80 25.94 -17.82 3.21
N PHE A 81 26.83 -18.06 4.19
CA PHE A 81 27.58 -17.03 4.92
C PHE A 81 26.76 -16.11 5.85
N ASP A 82 25.43 -16.25 5.91
CA ASP A 82 24.60 -15.52 6.86
C ASP A 82 24.37 -16.34 8.13
N THR A 83 25.10 -15.98 9.19
CA THR A 83 24.98 -16.59 10.52
C THR A 83 23.64 -16.35 11.23
N THR A 84 22.78 -15.48 10.67
CA THR A 84 21.45 -15.16 11.20
C THR A 84 20.31 -15.86 10.47
N SER A 85 20.64 -16.75 9.54
CA SER A 85 19.71 -17.59 8.79
C SER A 85 19.59 -19.00 9.40
N LEU A 86 18.74 -19.87 8.84
CA LEU A 86 18.71 -21.27 9.28
C LEU A 86 20.04 -21.97 8.97
N SER A 87 20.41 -22.97 9.75
CA SER A 87 21.63 -23.76 9.50
C SER A 87 21.48 -24.75 8.34
N ASN A 88 20.24 -25.19 8.07
CA ASN A 88 19.91 -26.07 6.96
C ASN A 88 18.43 -25.87 6.57
N ASN A 89 18.10 -26.07 5.30
CA ASN A 89 16.72 -25.95 4.80
C ASN A 89 15.83 -27.13 5.20
N TYR A 90 16.39 -28.31 5.43
CA TYR A 90 15.59 -29.48 5.76
C TYR A 90 15.14 -29.43 7.23
N VAL A 91 13.94 -28.92 7.46
CA VAL A 91 13.33 -28.78 8.79
C VAL A 91 12.59 -30.06 9.16
N ARG A 92 12.95 -30.67 10.30
CA ARG A 92 12.40 -31.97 10.75
C ARG A 92 11.36 -31.85 11.87
N SER A 93 11.51 -30.86 12.75
CA SER A 93 10.64 -30.68 13.92
C SER A 93 10.72 -29.24 14.40
N ILE A 94 9.65 -28.75 15.03
CA ILE A 94 9.52 -27.37 15.51
C ILE A 94 8.83 -27.41 16.87
N THR A 95 9.28 -26.59 17.82
CA THR A 95 8.61 -26.38 19.10
C THR A 95 8.74 -24.92 19.54
N GLU A 96 7.89 -24.48 20.46
CA GLU A 96 7.92 -23.14 21.05
C GLU A 96 8.29 -23.25 22.53
N ASP A 97 9.18 -22.38 22.99
CA ASP A 97 9.56 -22.31 24.41
C ASP A 97 8.65 -21.32 25.20
N PRO A 98 8.68 -21.36 26.55
CA PRO A 98 7.94 -20.40 27.38
C PRO A 98 8.22 -18.91 27.17
N ASP A 99 9.35 -18.54 26.53
CA ASP A 99 9.66 -17.15 26.16
C ASP A 99 9.15 -16.79 24.76
N HIS A 100 8.40 -17.70 24.12
CA HIS A 100 7.88 -17.62 22.76
C HIS A 100 8.96 -17.66 21.66
N ASN A 101 10.16 -18.14 21.96
CA ASN A 101 11.14 -18.42 20.91
C ASN A 101 10.80 -19.76 20.23
N LEU A 102 11.11 -19.84 18.93
CA LEU A 102 10.90 -21.08 18.18
C LEU A 102 12.19 -21.85 18.05
N TRP A 103 12.16 -23.11 18.45
CA TRP A 103 13.25 -24.05 18.29
C TRP A 103 12.98 -24.94 17.09
N ILE A 104 13.98 -25.07 16.22
CA ILE A 104 13.87 -25.66 14.90
C ILE A 104 14.94 -26.74 14.77
N ALA A 105 14.51 -27.99 14.70
CA ALA A 105 15.37 -29.12 14.39
C ALA A 105 15.62 -29.19 12.88
N THR A 106 16.88 -29.15 12.49
CA THR A 106 17.29 -29.27 11.08
C THR A 106 18.16 -30.50 10.85
N ASP A 107 18.39 -30.85 9.59
CA ASP A 107 19.32 -31.93 9.24
C ASP A 107 20.79 -31.60 9.57
N TYR A 108 21.11 -30.34 9.84
CA TYR A 108 22.45 -29.91 10.23
C TYR A 108 22.40 -28.77 11.26
N GLY A 109 22.23 -29.13 12.53
CA GLY A 109 22.22 -28.24 13.68
C GLY A 109 20.82 -27.98 14.23
N LEU A 110 20.79 -27.40 15.43
CA LEU A 110 19.59 -26.93 16.09
C LEU A 110 19.53 -25.40 16.00
N CYS A 111 18.46 -24.83 15.46
CA CYS A 111 18.29 -23.39 15.41
C CYS A 111 17.24 -22.89 16.39
N VAL A 112 17.40 -21.67 16.88
CA VAL A 112 16.41 -20.95 17.67
C VAL A 112 16.13 -19.60 17.03
N PHE A 113 14.88 -19.33 16.69
CA PHE A 113 14.43 -18.00 16.29
C PHE A 113 14.04 -17.21 17.54
N ARG A 114 14.97 -16.34 17.98
CA ARG A 114 14.77 -15.42 19.09
C ARG A 114 13.92 -14.24 18.62
N ARG A 115 12.60 -14.35 18.79
CA ARG A 115 11.63 -13.44 18.15
C ARG A 115 11.81 -11.97 18.56
N LYS A 116 12.05 -11.71 19.85
CA LYS A 116 12.26 -10.35 20.37
C LYS A 116 13.47 -9.65 19.74
N GLU A 117 14.49 -10.43 19.38
CA GLU A 117 15.69 -9.95 18.70
C GLU A 117 15.53 -9.96 17.17
N ASN A 118 14.47 -10.59 16.66
CA ASN A 118 14.23 -10.86 15.25
C ASN A 118 15.46 -11.51 14.57
N ARG A 119 16.06 -12.51 15.24
CA ARG A 119 17.31 -13.16 14.83
C ARG A 119 17.27 -14.66 15.07
N ILE A 120 17.82 -15.43 14.13
CA ILE A 120 18.04 -16.87 14.30
C ILE A 120 19.47 -17.10 14.80
N SER A 121 19.63 -18.03 15.74
CA SER A 121 20.93 -18.52 16.22
C SER A 121 20.94 -20.04 16.13
N CYS A 122 22.05 -20.64 15.71
CA CYS A 122 22.13 -22.09 15.56
C CYS A 122 23.28 -22.70 16.36
N PHE A 123 23.03 -23.88 16.89
CA PHE A 123 23.92 -24.69 17.69
C PHE A 123 24.36 -25.92 16.89
N PHE A 124 25.66 -26.24 16.99
CA PHE A 124 26.30 -27.31 16.24
C PHE A 124 27.06 -28.23 17.19
N HIS A 125 27.28 -29.47 16.74
CA HIS A 125 28.20 -30.41 17.36
C HIS A 125 29.64 -29.94 17.21
N GLN A 126 30.41 -30.04 18.29
CA GLN A 126 31.83 -29.73 18.37
C GLN A 126 32.55 -30.88 19.08
N ASP A 127 33.47 -31.56 18.40
CA ASP A 127 34.19 -32.74 18.92
C ASP A 127 34.97 -32.44 20.22
N ASP A 128 35.42 -31.19 20.40
CA ASP A 128 36.24 -30.73 21.52
C ASP A 128 35.42 -30.10 22.67
N ASN A 129 34.11 -29.92 22.51
CA ASN A 129 33.25 -29.30 23.50
C ASN A 129 32.15 -30.26 23.98
N PRO A 130 32.29 -30.87 25.18
CA PRO A 130 31.31 -31.79 25.73
C PRO A 130 30.00 -31.12 26.17
N ASN A 131 29.90 -29.79 26.08
CA ASN A 131 28.67 -29.03 26.31
C ASN A 131 28.02 -28.58 25.00
N SER A 132 28.44 -29.08 23.83
CA SER A 132 27.82 -28.82 22.52
C SER A 132 26.78 -29.90 22.15
N LEU A 133 26.09 -29.84 21.02
CA LEU A 133 25.18 -30.92 20.60
C LEU A 133 25.92 -32.26 20.46
N THR A 134 25.27 -33.41 20.72
CA THR A 134 25.92 -34.72 20.47
C THR A 134 26.10 -35.01 18.98
N ALA A 135 25.21 -34.53 18.12
CA ALA A 135 25.29 -34.70 16.67
C ALA A 135 24.54 -33.58 15.95
N ASN A 136 24.98 -33.22 14.74
CA ASN A 136 24.32 -32.19 13.93
C ASN A 136 22.95 -32.63 13.37
N GLN A 137 22.71 -33.93 13.18
CA GLN A 137 21.41 -34.40 12.70
C GLN A 137 20.39 -34.42 13.84
N VAL A 138 19.47 -33.45 13.83
CA VAL A 138 18.43 -33.29 14.85
C VAL A 138 17.09 -33.78 14.32
N TYR A 139 16.58 -34.88 14.88
CA TYR A 139 15.34 -35.51 14.41
C TYR A 139 14.09 -35.02 15.14
N GLY A 140 14.22 -34.48 16.34
CA GLY A 140 13.11 -34.03 17.16
C GLY A 140 13.54 -32.97 18.15
N VAL A 141 12.67 -32.00 18.41
CA VAL A 141 12.88 -30.97 19.43
C VAL A 141 11.57 -30.71 20.19
N TYR A 142 11.67 -30.49 21.50
CA TYR A 142 10.50 -30.25 22.36
C TYR A 142 10.86 -29.40 23.57
N SER A 143 10.07 -28.36 23.86
CA SER A 143 10.16 -27.63 25.12
C SER A 143 9.25 -28.28 26.15
N ASP A 144 9.81 -28.66 27.31
CA ASP A 144 9.00 -29.15 28.42
C ASP A 144 8.33 -28.00 29.21
N ARG A 145 7.46 -28.36 30.16
CA ARG A 145 6.75 -27.40 31.04
C ARG A 145 7.66 -26.58 31.95
N ARG A 146 8.91 -27.01 32.19
CA ARG A 146 9.91 -26.25 32.96
C ARG A 146 10.69 -25.27 32.07
N GLY A 147 10.58 -25.45 30.75
CA GLY A 147 11.25 -24.65 29.75
C GLY A 147 12.57 -25.25 29.28
N ASP A 148 12.98 -26.44 29.75
CA ASP A 148 14.15 -27.13 29.21
C ASP A 148 13.86 -27.60 27.79
N ILE A 149 14.86 -27.51 26.92
CA ILE A 149 14.72 -27.94 25.52
C ILE A 149 15.31 -29.34 25.38
N TRP A 150 14.49 -30.27 24.94
CA TRP A 150 14.85 -31.66 24.70
C TRP A 150 15.05 -31.91 23.22
N ILE A 151 16.16 -32.56 22.89
CA ILE A 151 16.62 -32.75 21.52
C ILE A 151 16.87 -34.23 21.29
N LYS A 152 16.32 -34.77 20.20
CA LYS A 152 16.53 -36.17 19.80
C LYS A 152 17.47 -36.23 18.61
N THR A 153 18.66 -36.81 18.82
CA THR A 153 19.61 -37.16 17.74
C THR A 153 19.46 -38.65 17.39
N ALA A 154 20.30 -39.21 16.51
CA ALA A 154 20.23 -40.63 16.19
C ALA A 154 20.49 -41.53 17.42
N ASN A 155 21.51 -41.18 18.21
CA ASN A 155 22.10 -42.07 19.22
C ASN A 155 21.92 -41.56 20.67
N ALA A 156 21.47 -40.33 20.84
CA ALA A 156 21.31 -39.71 22.15
C ALA A 156 20.06 -38.84 22.23
N ILE A 157 19.68 -38.54 23.47
CA ILE A 157 18.76 -37.48 23.84
C ILE A 157 19.62 -36.39 24.49
N ASP A 158 19.61 -35.18 23.95
CA ASP A 158 20.28 -34.04 24.57
C ASP A 158 19.24 -33.18 25.30
N ARG A 159 19.64 -32.59 26.43
CA ARG A 159 18.89 -31.56 27.13
C ARG A 159 19.67 -30.27 27.11
N PHE A 160 19.10 -29.21 26.58
CA PHE A 160 19.66 -27.87 26.62
C PHE A 160 19.04 -27.07 27.76
N ASP A 161 19.89 -26.68 28.71
CA ASP A 161 19.54 -25.78 29.80
C ASP A 161 19.70 -24.34 29.31
N ARG A 162 18.58 -23.62 29.21
CA ARG A 162 18.53 -22.23 28.71
C ARG A 162 19.18 -21.22 29.65
N THR A 163 19.35 -21.55 30.93
CA THR A 163 19.94 -20.64 31.92
C THR A 163 21.46 -20.67 31.87
N THR A 164 22.04 -21.87 31.69
CA THR A 164 23.49 -22.06 31.61
C THR A 164 24.03 -22.13 30.18
N GLU A 165 23.13 -22.24 29.19
CA GLU A 165 23.41 -22.49 27.77
C GLU A 165 24.30 -23.74 27.54
N ARG A 166 24.04 -24.81 28.31
CA ARG A 166 24.79 -26.08 28.24
C ARG A 166 23.92 -27.24 27.80
N PHE A 167 24.54 -28.14 27.03
CA PHE A 167 23.93 -29.41 26.65
C PHE A 167 24.32 -30.53 27.63
N TYR A 168 23.36 -31.37 27.98
CA TYR A 168 23.53 -32.58 28.78
C TYR A 168 23.09 -33.79 27.96
N HIS A 169 23.91 -34.83 27.92
CA HIS A 169 23.76 -35.95 26.99
C HIS A 169 23.30 -37.22 27.68
N PHE A 170 22.23 -37.82 27.14
CA PHE A 170 21.66 -39.07 27.61
C PHE A 170 21.68 -40.10 26.47
N PRO A 171 22.70 -40.97 26.40
CA PRO A 171 22.76 -42.00 25.38
C PRO A 171 21.63 -43.02 25.58
N HIS A 172 21.07 -43.52 24.48
CA HIS A 172 20.06 -44.57 24.52
C HIS A 172 20.42 -45.70 23.55
N PHE A 173 19.70 -46.82 23.66
CA PHE A 173 19.90 -47.94 22.75
C PHE A 173 19.66 -47.52 21.29
N ASN A 174 20.60 -47.84 20.42
CA ASN A 174 20.52 -47.59 18.98
C ASN A 174 21.15 -48.78 18.25
N ASP A 175 20.35 -49.48 17.43
CA ASP A 175 20.83 -50.59 16.62
C ASP A 175 21.47 -50.07 15.33
N PRO A 176 22.79 -50.28 15.09
CA PRO A 176 23.46 -49.83 13.88
C PRO A 176 22.93 -50.51 12.61
N GLN A 177 22.34 -51.70 12.71
CA GLN A 177 21.81 -52.44 11.56
C GLN A 177 20.45 -51.92 11.09
N ASN A 178 19.73 -51.18 11.94
CA ASN A 178 18.47 -50.56 11.58
C ASN A 178 18.73 -49.22 10.89
N PHE A 179 18.74 -49.20 9.56
CA PHE A 179 18.94 -47.97 8.80
C PHE A 179 17.73 -47.02 8.90
N VAL A 180 18.02 -45.72 9.05
CA VAL A 180 17.01 -44.65 9.01
C VAL A 180 16.83 -44.21 7.56
N THR A 181 15.60 -44.17 7.06
CA THR A 181 15.29 -43.55 5.77
C THR A 181 15.00 -42.06 5.99
N GLY A 182 15.49 -41.19 5.10
CA GLY A 182 15.65 -39.75 5.31
C GLY A 182 14.40 -38.91 5.63
N LEU A 183 13.19 -39.48 5.58
CA LEU A 183 11.92 -38.78 5.80
C LEU A 183 11.53 -38.62 7.28
N GLN A 184 12.39 -38.99 8.23
CA GLN A 184 11.98 -39.17 9.62
C GLN A 184 12.15 -37.96 10.52
N SER A 185 11.12 -37.72 11.32
CA SER A 185 11.13 -36.95 12.55
C SER A 185 10.87 -37.93 13.71
N TYR A 186 11.48 -37.71 14.86
CA TYR A 186 11.21 -38.52 16.05
C TYR A 186 10.39 -37.70 17.05
N PRO A 187 9.16 -38.16 17.40
CA PRO A 187 8.30 -37.40 18.28
C PRO A 187 8.86 -37.37 19.71
N ILE A 188 8.68 -36.25 20.37
CA ILE A 188 8.96 -36.06 21.80
C ILE A 188 7.70 -35.47 22.43
N LEU A 189 7.30 -35.96 23.60
CA LEU A 189 6.09 -35.52 24.29
C LEU A 189 6.27 -35.60 25.81
N GLU A 190 5.79 -34.60 26.54
CA GLU A 190 5.61 -34.68 27.98
C GLU A 190 4.17 -35.10 28.32
N ASP A 191 4.02 -36.12 29.18
CA ASP A 191 2.72 -36.57 29.62
C ASP A 191 2.14 -35.77 30.80
N ALA A 192 0.89 -36.05 31.17
CA ALA A 192 0.22 -35.36 32.28
C ALA A 192 0.94 -35.54 33.64
N LYS A 193 1.74 -36.60 33.81
CA LYS A 193 2.49 -36.91 35.03
C LYS A 193 3.91 -36.32 35.04
N GLY A 194 4.34 -35.66 33.96
CA GLY A 194 5.66 -35.06 33.81
C GLY A 194 6.75 -36.04 33.35
N PHE A 195 6.38 -37.21 32.82
CA PHE A 195 7.33 -38.07 32.12
C PHE A 195 7.51 -37.61 30.69
N LEU A 196 8.75 -37.64 30.23
CA LEU A 196 9.11 -37.36 28.85
C LEU A 196 9.20 -38.66 28.08
N TRP A 197 8.57 -38.68 26.91
CA TRP A 197 8.49 -39.81 26.01
C TRP A 197 9.18 -39.47 24.69
N PHE A 198 10.07 -40.35 24.24
CA PHE A 198 10.89 -40.16 23.05
C PHE A 198 10.70 -41.32 22.09
N GLY A 199 10.21 -41.01 20.90
CA GLY A 199 10.16 -41.97 19.80
C GLY A 199 11.55 -42.25 19.24
N SER A 200 11.71 -43.44 18.66
CA SER A 200 12.91 -43.80 17.89
C SER A 200 12.59 -44.89 16.87
N LYS A 201 13.59 -45.26 16.07
CA LYS A 201 13.54 -46.45 15.24
C LYS A 201 13.56 -47.78 16.03
N ASP A 202 14.04 -47.74 17.26
CA ASP A 202 14.34 -48.93 18.09
C ASP A 202 13.40 -49.05 19.30
N GLY A 203 12.27 -48.34 19.29
CA GLY A 203 11.27 -48.38 20.34
C GLY A 203 10.98 -47.02 20.96
N LEU A 204 10.18 -47.04 22.02
CA LEU A 204 9.76 -45.86 22.77
C LEU A 204 10.57 -45.76 24.07
N PHE A 205 11.16 -44.60 24.33
CA PHE A 205 11.88 -44.34 25.58
C PHE A 205 11.06 -43.43 26.48
N ARG A 206 11.07 -43.72 27.78
CA ARG A 206 10.48 -42.86 28.81
C ARG A 206 11.56 -42.43 29.79
N MET A 207 11.55 -41.16 30.17
CA MET A 207 12.44 -40.61 31.17
C MET A 207 11.65 -39.78 32.19
N ASP A 208 12.05 -39.92 33.45
CA ASP A 208 11.63 -39.02 34.52
C ASP A 208 12.53 -37.78 34.49
N SER A 209 11.92 -36.60 34.32
CA SER A 209 12.63 -35.32 34.26
C SER A 209 13.47 -35.01 35.52
N LEU A 210 13.22 -35.71 36.65
CA LEU A 210 13.96 -35.55 37.90
C LEU A 210 15.01 -36.63 38.15
N ARG A 211 14.83 -37.84 37.63
CA ARG A 211 15.63 -39.02 38.03
C ARG A 211 16.61 -39.51 36.96
N THR A 212 16.64 -38.90 35.76
CA THR A 212 17.60 -39.19 34.66
C THR A 212 17.66 -40.65 34.18
N SER A 213 16.75 -41.52 34.63
CA SER A 213 16.70 -42.93 34.23
C SER A 213 15.84 -43.11 32.98
N LEU A 214 16.41 -43.71 31.94
CA LEU A 214 15.72 -44.06 30.69
C LEU A 214 15.18 -45.50 30.74
N VAL A 215 13.89 -45.65 30.44
CA VAL A 215 13.20 -46.94 30.30
C VAL A 215 12.84 -47.14 28.83
N ARG A 216 13.23 -48.26 28.22
CA ARG A 216 12.89 -48.61 26.84
C ARG A 216 11.70 -49.56 26.80
N PHE A 217 10.72 -49.24 25.96
CA PHE A 217 9.63 -50.12 25.56
C PHE A 217 9.89 -50.57 24.12
N SER A 218 10.01 -51.89 23.92
CA SER A 218 10.21 -52.51 22.61
C SER A 218 9.03 -53.40 22.25
N SER A 219 8.85 -53.65 20.96
CA SER A 219 7.83 -54.54 20.43
C SER A 219 8.24 -56.00 20.61
N ALA A 220 7.33 -56.79 21.16
CA ALA A 220 7.40 -58.23 21.26
C ALA A 220 6.09 -58.83 20.74
N LEU A 221 6.18 -59.72 19.75
CA LEU A 221 5.02 -60.41 19.18
C LEU A 221 4.32 -61.31 20.22
N SER A 222 5.07 -61.84 21.18
CA SER A 222 4.57 -62.74 22.23
C SER A 222 3.88 -62.03 23.40
N ASP A 223 4.08 -60.73 23.58
CA ASP A 223 3.48 -59.94 24.67
C ASP A 223 2.49 -58.92 24.12
N PRO A 224 1.16 -59.17 24.19
CA PRO A 224 0.14 -58.23 23.75
C PRO A 224 0.21 -56.85 24.44
N GLY A 225 0.86 -56.77 25.61
CA GLY A 225 1.03 -55.54 26.38
C GLY A 225 2.23 -54.69 25.98
N SER A 226 3.08 -55.12 25.04
CA SER A 226 4.17 -54.28 24.52
C SER A 226 3.68 -53.38 23.38
N ILE A 227 4.49 -52.44 22.89
CA ILE A 227 4.16 -51.63 21.70
C ILE A 227 4.04 -52.49 20.42
N SER A 228 3.19 -52.07 19.48
CA SER A 228 2.87 -52.80 18.25
C SER A 228 4.03 -52.90 17.23
N ASN A 229 4.95 -51.93 17.24
CA ASN A 229 6.15 -51.90 16.41
C ASN A 229 7.22 -51.00 17.04
N ASN A 230 8.50 -51.28 16.82
CA ASN A 230 9.61 -50.46 17.35
C ASN A 230 9.73 -49.08 16.69
N TYR A 231 9.23 -48.92 15.48
CA TYR A 231 9.30 -47.67 14.75
C TYR A 231 8.23 -46.70 15.22
N ILE A 232 8.59 -45.83 16.16
CA ILE A 232 7.68 -44.82 16.70
C ILE A 232 7.64 -43.63 15.75
N ARG A 233 6.43 -43.25 15.33
CA ARG A 233 6.22 -42.16 14.36
C ARG A 233 5.42 -41.00 14.94
N ALA A 234 4.48 -41.28 15.84
CA ALA A 234 3.68 -40.25 16.48
C ALA A 234 3.52 -40.52 17.98
N LEU A 235 3.51 -39.44 18.76
CA LEU A 235 3.10 -39.42 20.16
C LEU A 235 2.06 -38.32 20.32
N PHE A 236 0.96 -38.61 21.01
CA PHE A 236 -0.10 -37.64 21.24
C PHE A 236 -0.75 -37.88 22.60
N LEU A 237 -1.08 -36.80 23.30
CA LEU A 237 -1.83 -36.82 24.55
C LEU A 237 -3.23 -36.27 24.26
N ASP A 238 -4.26 -37.10 24.43
CA ASP A 238 -5.64 -36.65 24.24
C ASP A 238 -6.13 -35.77 25.40
N HIS A 239 -7.28 -35.09 25.23
CA HIS A 239 -7.87 -34.22 26.25
C HIS A 239 -8.25 -34.99 27.54
N SER A 240 -8.39 -36.31 27.47
CA SER A 240 -8.65 -37.18 28.63
C SER A 240 -7.36 -37.62 29.34
N GLY A 241 -6.19 -37.21 28.86
CA GLY A 241 -4.88 -37.55 29.41
C GLY A 241 -4.34 -38.92 29.01
N ASN A 242 -4.94 -39.60 28.03
CA ASN A 242 -4.41 -40.86 27.51
C ASN A 242 -3.25 -40.60 26.54
N LEU A 243 -2.19 -41.38 26.70
CA LEU A 243 -1.05 -41.35 25.78
C LEU A 243 -1.29 -42.33 24.63
N TRP A 244 -1.32 -41.77 23.42
CA TRP A 244 -1.43 -42.49 22.17
C TRP A 244 -0.08 -42.55 21.46
N VAL A 245 0.25 -43.74 20.95
CA VAL A 245 1.53 -44.02 20.29
C VAL A 245 1.24 -44.62 18.92
N GLY A 246 1.52 -43.81 17.89
CA GLY A 246 1.47 -44.22 16.50
C GLY A 246 2.79 -44.85 16.09
N THR A 247 2.70 -46.02 15.45
CA THR A 247 3.87 -46.75 14.97
C THR A 247 3.76 -47.04 13.48
N ARG A 248 4.84 -47.54 12.86
CA ARG A 248 4.80 -48.04 11.48
C ARG A 248 3.78 -49.16 11.26
N ASN A 249 3.37 -49.86 12.31
CA ASN A 249 2.41 -50.95 12.21
C ASN A 249 1.54 -51.04 13.47
N GLY A 250 0.55 -50.16 13.57
CA GLY A 250 -0.48 -50.15 14.60
C GLY A 250 -0.49 -48.87 15.44
N LEU A 251 -1.66 -48.61 16.02
CA LEU A 251 -1.88 -47.59 17.04
C LEU A 251 -1.88 -48.25 18.42
N ASN A 252 -1.30 -47.57 19.41
CA ASN A 252 -1.25 -48.06 20.79
C ASN A 252 -1.77 -47.00 21.75
N ARG A 253 -2.39 -47.43 22.84
CA ARG A 253 -2.73 -46.58 23.99
C ARG A 253 -2.00 -47.07 25.23
N PHE A 254 -1.29 -46.19 25.93
CA PHE A 254 -0.61 -46.53 27.17
C PHE A 254 -1.59 -46.54 28.34
N ASP A 255 -1.56 -47.62 29.12
CA ASP A 255 -2.31 -47.73 30.37
C ASP A 255 -1.38 -47.42 31.55
N TYR A 256 -1.61 -46.27 32.17
CA TYR A 256 -0.83 -45.81 33.32
C TYR A 256 -0.96 -46.69 34.57
N SER A 257 -1.99 -47.52 34.67
CA SER A 257 -2.22 -48.38 35.84
C SER A 257 -1.38 -49.67 35.77
N SER A 258 -1.34 -50.30 34.61
CA SER A 258 -0.58 -51.54 34.38
C SER A 258 0.83 -51.31 33.83
N GLY A 259 1.10 -50.13 33.27
CA GLY A 259 2.35 -49.83 32.56
C GLY A 259 2.47 -50.55 31.21
N LYS A 260 1.35 -51.07 30.67
CA LYS A 260 1.27 -51.81 29.41
C LYS A 260 0.58 -51.00 28.31
N PHE A 261 0.66 -51.47 27.08
CA PHE A 261 0.03 -50.89 25.91
C PHE A 261 -1.15 -51.73 25.43
N PHE A 262 -2.22 -51.04 25.03
CA PHE A 262 -3.34 -51.63 24.31
C PHE A 262 -3.20 -51.33 22.82
N ARG A 263 -3.27 -52.35 21.96
CA ARG A 263 -2.99 -52.26 20.51
C ARG A 263 -4.25 -52.30 19.65
N TYR A 264 -4.23 -51.58 18.53
CA TYR A 264 -5.28 -51.55 17.50
C TYR A 264 -4.72 -52.02 16.14
N TYR A 265 -5.33 -53.03 15.48
CA TYR A 265 -4.86 -53.68 14.23
C TYR A 265 -5.99 -54.13 13.26
N PRO A 266 -5.80 -54.09 11.91
CA PRO A 266 -6.75 -54.44 10.84
C PRO A 266 -7.37 -55.84 10.88
N SER A 267 -6.73 -56.82 11.51
CA SER A 267 -7.20 -58.21 11.48
C SER A 267 -6.85 -58.96 12.77
N GLY A 268 -7.78 -58.90 13.75
CA GLY A 268 -7.91 -59.71 14.98
C GLY A 268 -6.63 -60.13 15.71
N ARG A 269 -6.30 -59.66 16.92
CA ARG A 269 -7.12 -59.26 18.09
C ARG A 269 -6.45 -58.02 18.74
N THR A 270 -6.89 -56.76 18.61
CA THR A 270 -8.25 -56.19 18.71
C THR A 270 -8.40 -54.88 17.92
N LEU A 271 -9.67 -54.56 17.57
CA LEU A 271 -10.24 -53.42 16.79
C LEU A 271 -9.56 -53.08 15.44
N PRO A 272 -10.22 -53.36 14.29
CA PRO A 272 -9.65 -53.20 12.95
C PRO A 272 -9.44 -51.74 12.53
N LEU A 273 -8.18 -51.37 12.25
CA LEU A 273 -7.84 -50.19 11.47
C LEU A 273 -7.69 -50.58 9.98
N PRO A 274 -8.25 -49.85 9.01
CA PRO A 274 -8.08 -50.15 7.59
C PRO A 274 -6.63 -50.04 7.09
N GLU A 275 -5.84 -49.18 7.73
CA GLU A 275 -4.44 -48.91 7.44
C GLU A 275 -3.65 -48.88 8.76
N ASN A 276 -2.42 -49.38 8.73
CA ASN A 276 -1.67 -49.68 9.95
C ASN A 276 -0.55 -48.68 10.26
N SER A 277 -0.04 -48.01 9.25
CA SER A 277 1.01 -47.01 9.42
C SER A 277 0.39 -45.74 10.00
N VAL A 278 0.74 -45.38 11.23
CA VAL A 278 0.24 -44.16 11.90
C VAL A 278 1.39 -43.17 12.02
N ASN A 279 1.40 -42.18 11.14
CA ASN A 279 2.44 -41.17 11.01
C ASN A 279 2.21 -39.95 11.90
N ALA A 280 0.95 -39.59 12.16
CA ALA A 280 0.57 -38.44 12.97
C ALA A 280 -0.77 -38.69 13.65
N ILE A 281 -1.01 -38.03 14.79
CA ILE A 281 -2.23 -38.16 15.59
C ILE A 281 -2.62 -36.77 16.11
N THR A 282 -3.89 -36.41 15.95
CA THR A 282 -4.51 -35.27 16.65
C THR A 282 -5.93 -35.64 17.09
N GLU A 283 -6.55 -34.80 17.90
CA GLU A 283 -7.95 -34.91 18.30
C GLU A 283 -8.74 -33.72 17.76
N ASP A 284 -9.98 -33.96 17.30
CA ASP A 284 -10.89 -32.88 16.91
C ASP A 284 -11.76 -32.38 18.08
N TYR A 285 -12.51 -31.31 17.85
CA TYR A 285 -13.38 -30.69 18.87
C TYR A 285 -14.49 -31.60 19.43
N THR A 286 -14.73 -32.76 18.81
CA THR A 286 -15.72 -33.76 19.26
C THR A 286 -15.09 -34.93 20.03
N GLY A 287 -13.77 -34.93 20.19
CA GLY A 287 -13.02 -36.01 20.83
C GLY A 287 -12.67 -37.18 19.91
N ARG A 288 -12.85 -37.05 18.59
CA ARG A 288 -12.44 -38.09 17.63
C ARG A 288 -10.97 -37.91 17.30
N LEU A 289 -10.25 -39.02 17.23
CA LEU A 289 -8.84 -39.03 16.82
C LEU A 289 -8.73 -39.02 15.30
N TRP A 290 -7.89 -38.13 14.78
CA TRP A 290 -7.50 -38.06 13.39
C TRP A 290 -6.09 -38.64 13.24
N LEU A 291 -5.98 -39.72 12.49
CA LEU A 291 -4.75 -40.48 12.32
C LEU A 291 -4.23 -40.30 10.89
N GLY A 292 -3.05 -39.73 10.73
CA GLY A 292 -2.37 -39.64 9.44
C GLY A 292 -1.71 -40.97 9.10
N THR A 293 -1.88 -41.44 7.87
CA THR A 293 -1.35 -42.73 7.42
C THR A 293 -0.60 -42.60 6.11
N ASP A 294 0.00 -43.71 5.65
CA ASP A 294 0.65 -43.75 4.33
C ASP A 294 -0.35 -43.60 3.17
N ASN A 295 -1.64 -43.90 3.43
CA ASN A 295 -2.73 -43.86 2.45
C ASN A 295 -3.90 -43.00 2.98
N GLY A 296 -3.64 -41.71 3.17
CA GLY A 296 -4.63 -40.72 3.60
C GLY A 296 -4.73 -40.58 5.11
N TYR A 297 -5.94 -40.38 5.63
CA TYR A 297 -6.17 -40.28 7.07
C TYR A 297 -7.38 -41.10 7.53
N LEU A 298 -7.39 -41.43 8.81
CA LEU A 298 -8.48 -42.14 9.49
C LEU A 298 -9.10 -41.23 10.55
N ILE A 299 -10.43 -41.24 10.64
CA ILE A 299 -11.16 -40.68 11.78
C ILE A 299 -11.58 -41.85 12.66
N PHE A 300 -11.05 -41.89 13.89
CA PHE A 300 -11.20 -42.99 14.83
C PHE A 300 -11.90 -42.51 16.10
N THR A 301 -12.96 -43.22 16.52
CA THR A 301 -13.63 -42.97 17.81
C THR A 301 -13.32 -44.12 18.77
N PRO A 302 -12.50 -43.91 19.81
CA PRO A 302 -12.04 -44.97 20.71
C PRO A 302 -13.17 -45.78 21.36
N GLU A 303 -14.25 -45.14 21.78
CA GLU A 303 -15.36 -45.77 22.51
C GLU A 303 -16.25 -46.60 21.60
N LYS A 304 -16.45 -46.14 20.36
CA LYS A 304 -17.37 -46.76 19.39
C LYS A 304 -16.67 -47.73 18.44
N GLY A 305 -15.34 -47.71 18.37
CA GLY A 305 -14.55 -48.49 17.41
C GLY A 305 -14.83 -48.13 15.94
N VAL A 306 -15.48 -46.99 15.70
CA VAL A 306 -15.83 -46.55 14.34
C VAL A 306 -14.60 -45.93 13.69
N VAL A 307 -14.29 -46.39 12.48
CA VAL A 307 -13.21 -45.87 11.65
C VAL A 307 -13.78 -45.42 10.32
N LYS A 308 -13.57 -44.15 9.96
CA LYS A 308 -13.79 -43.64 8.59
C LYS A 308 -12.42 -43.41 7.94
N GLN A 309 -12.15 -44.08 6.83
CA GLN A 309 -10.95 -43.82 6.03
C GLN A 309 -11.25 -42.79 4.93
N VAL A 310 -10.32 -41.86 4.74
CA VAL A 310 -10.35 -40.87 3.67
C VAL A 310 -9.03 -40.93 2.91
N THR A 311 -9.11 -41.35 1.65
CA THR A 311 -7.96 -41.43 0.72
C THR A 311 -7.99 -40.35 -0.36
N GLN A 312 -9.15 -39.75 -0.60
CA GLN A 312 -9.35 -38.71 -1.62
C GLN A 312 -10.14 -37.55 -1.04
N VAL A 313 -9.80 -36.36 -1.51
CA VAL A 313 -10.46 -35.10 -1.14
C VAL A 313 -10.69 -34.27 -2.39
N GLU A 314 -11.79 -33.52 -2.41
CA GLU A 314 -12.01 -32.45 -3.38
C GLU A 314 -11.30 -31.21 -2.84
N ALA A 315 -10.15 -30.85 -3.43
CA ALA A 315 -9.37 -29.70 -3.03
C ALA A 315 -9.25 -28.67 -4.16
N ASN A 316 -9.64 -27.42 -3.89
CA ASN A 316 -9.63 -26.33 -4.87
C ASN A 316 -10.33 -26.72 -6.19
N SER A 317 -11.49 -27.39 -6.08
CA SER A 317 -12.30 -27.91 -7.21
C SER A 317 -11.63 -29.01 -8.05
N GLN A 318 -10.60 -29.67 -7.51
CA GLN A 318 -9.93 -30.81 -8.14
C GLN A 318 -9.91 -32.02 -7.21
N MET A 319 -10.05 -33.21 -7.79
CA MET A 319 -9.89 -34.45 -7.03
C MET A 319 -8.41 -34.70 -6.76
N ARG A 320 -8.05 -34.85 -5.49
CA ARG A 320 -6.68 -35.13 -5.03
C ARG A 320 -6.67 -36.41 -4.21
N THR A 321 -5.63 -37.21 -4.40
CA THR A 321 -5.40 -38.40 -3.58
C THR A 321 -4.42 -38.04 -2.47
N LEU A 322 -4.80 -38.24 -1.22
CA LEU A 322 -3.94 -38.01 -0.08
C LEU A 322 -2.97 -39.18 0.08
N ARG A 323 -1.71 -38.94 -0.25
CA ARG A 323 -0.63 -39.92 -0.10
C ARG A 323 0.33 -39.47 0.99
N MET A 324 0.73 -40.42 1.82
CA MET A 324 1.74 -40.24 2.85
C MET A 324 1.51 -38.97 3.68
N VAL A 325 0.48 -39.02 4.51
CA VAL A 325 0.21 -37.98 5.49
C VAL A 325 1.32 -38.03 6.54
N THR A 326 2.12 -36.98 6.60
CA THR A 326 3.30 -36.87 7.47
C THR A 326 3.00 -36.15 8.77
N GLY A 327 2.00 -35.26 8.78
CA GLY A 327 1.60 -34.48 9.94
C GLY A 327 0.10 -34.21 9.94
N ILE A 328 -0.52 -34.23 11.12
CA ILE A 328 -1.88 -33.71 11.32
C ILE A 328 -1.87 -32.86 12.59
N PHE A 329 -2.47 -31.67 12.51
CA PHE A 329 -2.54 -30.71 13.59
C PHE A 329 -3.93 -30.08 13.65
N SER A 330 -4.52 -29.97 14.84
CA SER A 330 -5.73 -29.17 15.06
C SER A 330 -5.36 -27.78 15.56
N ASP A 331 -5.82 -26.74 14.87
CA ASP A 331 -5.56 -25.37 15.29
C ASP A 331 -6.47 -24.92 16.43
N TYR A 332 -6.18 -23.75 17.00
CA TYR A 332 -6.97 -23.22 18.11
C TYR A 332 -8.43 -22.96 17.73
N THR A 333 -8.80 -22.84 16.45
CA THR A 333 -10.21 -22.70 16.03
C THR A 333 -10.92 -24.05 15.95
N GLY A 334 -10.16 -25.14 15.80
CA GLY A 334 -10.62 -26.50 15.63
C GLY A 334 -10.53 -26.99 14.18
N LEU A 335 -9.95 -26.22 13.24
CA LEU A 335 -9.66 -26.72 11.89
C LEU A 335 -8.54 -27.76 11.95
N ILE A 336 -8.55 -28.68 10.98
CA ILE A 336 -7.54 -29.72 10.86
C ILE A 336 -6.60 -29.38 9.69
N TRP A 337 -5.31 -29.33 9.99
CA TRP A 337 -4.23 -29.12 9.05
C TRP A 337 -3.50 -30.44 8.82
N ILE A 338 -3.43 -30.88 7.57
CA ILE A 338 -2.86 -32.17 7.17
C ILE A 338 -1.67 -31.89 6.25
N GLY A 339 -0.47 -32.22 6.71
CA GLY A 339 0.74 -32.22 5.90
C GLY A 339 0.89 -33.54 5.17
N SER A 340 1.26 -33.48 3.90
CA SER A 340 1.58 -34.65 3.09
C SER A 340 2.84 -34.42 2.25
N LEU A 341 3.20 -35.38 1.39
CA LEU A 341 4.24 -35.19 0.37
C LEU A 341 3.82 -34.22 -0.75
N GLU A 342 2.53 -33.99 -0.93
CA GLU A 342 1.97 -33.18 -2.02
C GLU A 342 1.62 -31.75 -1.59
N GLY A 343 1.76 -31.42 -0.31
CA GLY A 343 1.47 -30.09 0.23
C GLY A 343 0.77 -30.12 1.58
N LEU A 344 0.19 -28.99 1.92
CA LEU A 344 -0.60 -28.79 3.13
C LEU A 344 -2.08 -28.74 2.77
N TYR A 345 -2.93 -29.45 3.51
CA TYR A 345 -4.37 -29.44 3.33
C TYR A 345 -5.04 -28.88 4.58
N LYS A 346 -5.94 -27.93 4.39
CA LYS A 346 -6.83 -27.42 5.43
C LYS A 346 -8.19 -28.07 5.27
N VAL A 347 -8.64 -28.76 6.31
CA VAL A 347 -9.90 -29.50 6.35
C VAL A 347 -10.73 -28.98 7.51
N SER A 348 -12.00 -28.68 7.24
CA SER A 348 -12.96 -28.33 8.28
C SER A 348 -13.59 -29.61 8.85
N PRO A 349 -13.44 -29.90 10.16
CA PRO A 349 -14.18 -30.98 10.81
C PRO A 349 -15.61 -30.57 11.18
N PHE A 350 -16.01 -29.32 10.93
CA PHE A 350 -17.35 -28.83 11.18
C PHE A 350 -18.31 -29.33 10.08
N PRO A 351 -19.56 -29.68 10.43
CA PRO A 351 -20.56 -29.98 9.42
C PRO A 351 -20.78 -28.77 8.50
N PRO A 352 -21.16 -28.98 7.22
CA PRO A 352 -21.49 -27.88 6.33
C PRO A 352 -22.59 -27.01 6.95
N ARG A 353 -22.47 -25.68 6.83
CA ARG A 353 -23.43 -24.71 7.38
C ARG A 353 -24.81 -24.84 6.73
N PHE A 354 -24.81 -25.17 5.44
CA PHE A 354 -26.00 -25.32 4.61
C PHE A 354 -26.04 -26.72 4.01
N GLY A 355 -27.14 -27.43 4.22
CA GLY A 355 -27.48 -28.60 3.42
C GLY A 355 -27.79 -28.18 1.98
N LEU A 356 -27.54 -29.09 1.03
CA LEU A 356 -27.67 -28.81 -0.40
C LEU A 356 -28.32 -30.00 -1.11
N ILE A 357 -29.38 -29.74 -1.89
CA ILE A 357 -29.97 -30.69 -2.84
C ILE A 357 -29.57 -30.28 -4.25
N LYS A 358 -28.72 -31.10 -4.89
CA LYS A 358 -28.15 -30.85 -6.24
C LYS A 358 -27.94 -32.17 -7.02
N SER A 359 -27.81 -32.07 -8.35
CA SER A 359 -27.82 -33.16 -9.34
C SER A 359 -26.89 -34.36 -9.10
N GLN A 360 -25.86 -34.25 -8.28
CA GLN A 360 -24.81 -35.27 -8.14
C GLN A 360 -24.52 -35.67 -6.67
N GLN A 361 -25.27 -35.16 -5.69
CA GLN A 361 -24.87 -35.22 -4.27
C GLN A 361 -26.05 -35.38 -3.30
N THR A 362 -26.99 -36.28 -3.54
CA THR A 362 -28.11 -36.47 -2.59
C THR A 362 -28.46 -37.93 -2.34
N SER A 363 -28.87 -38.22 -1.11
CA SER A 363 -29.57 -39.46 -0.73
C SER A 363 -31.01 -39.50 -1.25
N TYR A 364 -31.37 -38.60 -2.17
CA TYR A 364 -32.71 -38.38 -2.67
C TYR A 364 -32.78 -38.75 -4.16
N GLN A 365 -33.94 -39.22 -4.61
CA GLN A 365 -34.19 -39.33 -6.05
C GLN A 365 -34.02 -37.94 -6.71
N PRO A 366 -33.36 -37.84 -7.88
CA PRO A 366 -33.07 -36.57 -8.51
C PRO A 366 -34.33 -35.72 -8.73
N LEU A 367 -34.18 -34.40 -8.58
CA LEU A 367 -35.20 -33.44 -9.00
C LEU A 367 -35.28 -33.38 -10.53
N SER A 368 -36.44 -33.03 -11.05
CA SER A 368 -36.65 -32.85 -12.50
C SER A 368 -35.89 -31.66 -13.09
N SER A 369 -35.60 -30.65 -12.26
CA SER A 369 -34.75 -29.50 -12.55
C SER A 369 -34.18 -28.97 -11.22
N TYR A 370 -33.06 -28.25 -11.30
CA TYR A 370 -32.41 -27.60 -10.16
C TYR A 370 -32.54 -26.06 -10.21
N ASP A 371 -33.29 -25.53 -11.18
CA ASP A 371 -33.69 -24.13 -11.21
C ASP A 371 -35.00 -23.97 -10.43
N ILE A 372 -34.88 -23.62 -9.15
CA ILE A 372 -35.97 -23.68 -8.17
C ILE A 372 -36.79 -22.40 -8.25
N GLY A 373 -38.10 -22.51 -8.50
CA GLY A 373 -39.00 -21.37 -8.65
C GLY A 373 -39.89 -21.12 -7.44
N SER A 374 -40.26 -22.16 -6.69
CA SER A 374 -41.10 -22.01 -5.50
C SER A 374 -41.01 -23.19 -4.54
N LEU A 375 -41.32 -22.94 -3.27
CA LEU A 375 -41.19 -23.93 -2.19
C LEU A 375 -42.40 -23.91 -1.26
N PHE A 376 -42.83 -25.08 -0.83
CA PHE A 376 -43.92 -25.25 0.14
C PHE A 376 -43.78 -26.60 0.87
N GLU A 377 -44.13 -26.67 2.15
CA GLU A 377 -44.17 -27.93 2.91
C GLU A 377 -45.62 -28.27 3.28
N ASP A 378 -46.04 -29.50 2.99
CA ASP A 378 -47.37 -29.98 3.36
C ASP A 378 -47.45 -30.53 4.79
N ASP A 379 -48.64 -30.95 5.22
CA ASP A 379 -48.85 -31.46 6.58
C ASP A 379 -48.10 -32.75 6.89
N ASP A 380 -47.78 -33.52 5.86
CA ASP A 380 -47.05 -34.78 5.98
C ASP A 380 -45.52 -34.54 6.03
N GLY A 381 -45.07 -33.27 6.00
CA GLY A 381 -43.67 -32.90 5.96
C GLY A 381 -43.00 -33.14 4.60
N ARG A 382 -43.78 -33.34 3.53
CA ARG A 382 -43.24 -33.46 2.17
C ARG A 382 -42.98 -32.08 1.60
N LEU A 383 -41.87 -31.96 0.92
CA LEU A 383 -41.44 -30.71 0.32
C LEU A 383 -41.89 -30.63 -1.15
N TRP A 384 -42.73 -29.65 -1.43
CA TRP A 384 -43.20 -29.29 -2.76
C TRP A 384 -42.25 -28.26 -3.37
N ILE A 385 -41.56 -28.68 -4.42
CA ILE A 385 -40.51 -27.91 -5.07
C ILE A 385 -40.96 -27.60 -6.50
N GLY A 386 -41.43 -26.37 -6.70
CA GLY A 386 -41.68 -25.83 -8.01
C GLY A 386 -40.38 -25.48 -8.71
N THR A 387 -40.25 -25.83 -9.99
CA THR A 387 -39.06 -25.54 -10.79
C THR A 387 -39.40 -24.71 -12.02
N TRP A 388 -38.41 -24.03 -12.57
CA TRP A 388 -38.52 -23.37 -13.87
C TRP A 388 -38.14 -24.36 -14.98
N GLY A 389 -39.15 -24.88 -15.68
CA GLY A 389 -39.00 -25.77 -16.84
C GLY A 389 -39.08 -27.27 -16.52
N GLY A 390 -38.87 -27.68 -15.27
CA GLY A 390 -38.95 -29.09 -14.84
C GLY A 390 -40.30 -29.51 -14.24
N GLY A 391 -41.25 -28.58 -14.06
CA GLY A 391 -42.51 -28.83 -13.38
C GLY A 391 -42.41 -28.83 -11.86
N LEU A 392 -43.27 -29.59 -11.20
CA LEU A 392 -43.38 -29.65 -9.74
C LEU A 392 -42.85 -30.99 -9.22
N ASN A 393 -42.00 -30.95 -8.20
CA ASN A 393 -41.46 -32.11 -7.51
C ASN A 393 -42.09 -32.18 -6.11
N ILE A 394 -42.54 -33.37 -5.68
CA ILE A 394 -42.95 -33.62 -4.30
C ILE A 394 -41.95 -34.61 -3.71
N LEU A 395 -41.06 -34.09 -2.86
CA LEU A 395 -39.99 -34.83 -2.22
C LEU A 395 -40.37 -35.22 -0.80
N ASP A 396 -40.41 -36.52 -0.53
CA ASP A 396 -40.41 -37.05 0.82
C ASP A 396 -38.97 -37.20 1.30
N ARG A 397 -38.57 -36.37 2.26
CA ARG A 397 -37.19 -36.33 2.78
C ARG A 397 -36.86 -37.50 3.71
N THR A 398 -37.86 -38.23 4.19
CA THR A 398 -37.65 -39.41 5.06
C THR A 398 -37.34 -40.66 4.24
N THR A 399 -38.10 -40.88 3.16
CA THR A 399 -37.91 -42.02 2.26
C THR A 399 -36.96 -41.73 1.10
N GLY A 400 -36.70 -40.45 0.83
CA GLY A 400 -35.92 -39.96 -0.31
C GLY A 400 -36.62 -40.09 -1.66
N LYS A 401 -37.90 -40.44 -1.68
CA LYS A 401 -38.71 -40.60 -2.90
C LYS A 401 -39.14 -39.23 -3.44
N ASN A 402 -39.02 -39.05 -4.76
CA ASN A 402 -39.47 -37.85 -5.46
C ASN A 402 -40.58 -38.20 -6.47
N ILE A 403 -41.70 -37.47 -6.44
CA ILE A 403 -42.78 -37.57 -7.43
C ILE A 403 -42.78 -36.32 -8.30
N VAL A 404 -42.70 -36.50 -9.62
CA VAL A 404 -42.62 -35.41 -10.59
C VAL A 404 -43.94 -35.21 -11.32
N TYR A 405 -44.43 -33.98 -11.31
CA TYR A 405 -45.57 -33.52 -12.11
C TYR A 405 -45.08 -32.60 -13.22
N SER A 406 -45.40 -32.92 -14.48
CA SER A 406 -44.98 -32.13 -15.65
C SER A 406 -46.01 -32.15 -16.77
N GLU A 407 -45.96 -31.17 -17.68
CA GLU A 407 -46.83 -31.07 -18.85
C GLU A 407 -46.84 -32.34 -19.69
N ASN A 408 -45.64 -32.93 -19.85
CA ASN A 408 -45.40 -34.08 -20.71
C ASN A 408 -45.39 -35.41 -19.94
N SER A 409 -45.90 -35.43 -18.70
CA SER A 409 -45.90 -36.65 -17.89
C SER A 409 -46.71 -37.76 -18.60
N PRO A 410 -46.17 -38.99 -18.72
CA PRO A 410 -46.87 -40.09 -19.36
C PRO A 410 -48.11 -40.50 -18.56
N ASP A 411 -48.07 -40.37 -17.23
CA ASP A 411 -49.23 -40.60 -16.36
C ASP A 411 -50.11 -39.34 -16.32
N PRO A 412 -51.37 -39.40 -16.80
CA PRO A 412 -52.30 -38.28 -16.73
C PRO A 412 -52.55 -37.76 -15.31
N ALA A 413 -52.40 -38.59 -14.27
CA ALA A 413 -52.53 -38.16 -12.88
C ALA A 413 -51.37 -37.26 -12.44
N HIS A 414 -50.22 -37.36 -13.10
CA HIS A 414 -49.03 -36.56 -12.85
C HIS A 414 -48.85 -35.41 -13.86
N ARG A 415 -49.90 -35.05 -14.60
CA ARG A 415 -49.85 -33.88 -15.50
C ARG A 415 -50.20 -32.60 -14.75
N ILE A 416 -49.40 -31.56 -15.01
CA ILE A 416 -49.70 -30.17 -14.63
C ILE A 416 -49.70 -29.33 -15.92
N GLY A 417 -50.56 -28.31 -16.00
CA GLY A 417 -50.73 -27.58 -17.25
C GLY A 417 -49.58 -26.63 -17.62
N ASN A 418 -48.59 -26.45 -16.73
CA ASN A 418 -47.35 -25.77 -17.09
C ASN A 418 -46.14 -26.19 -16.25
N ASN A 419 -44.96 -26.24 -16.86
CA ASN A 419 -43.70 -26.66 -16.22
C ASN A 419 -42.94 -25.54 -15.47
N TYR A 420 -43.36 -24.29 -15.57
CA TYR A 420 -42.72 -23.16 -14.88
C TYR A 420 -43.56 -22.76 -13.69
N ILE A 421 -43.17 -23.27 -12.52
CA ILE A 421 -43.90 -23.09 -11.27
C ILE A 421 -43.29 -21.90 -10.52
N HIS A 422 -44.12 -20.91 -10.17
CA HIS A 422 -43.68 -19.63 -9.58
C HIS A 422 -44.22 -19.40 -8.17
N ALA A 423 -45.37 -19.96 -7.83
CA ALA A 423 -45.98 -19.80 -6.50
C ALA A 423 -46.69 -21.08 -6.08
N ILE A 424 -46.60 -21.43 -4.80
CA ILE A 424 -47.36 -22.54 -4.19
C ILE A 424 -47.89 -22.04 -2.85
N ILE A 425 -49.19 -22.13 -2.65
CA ILE A 425 -49.84 -21.72 -1.40
C ILE A 425 -50.90 -22.74 -0.99
N ARG A 426 -51.05 -22.92 0.32
CA ARG A 426 -52.19 -23.62 0.88
C ARG A 426 -53.24 -22.62 1.35
N LEU A 427 -54.47 -22.79 0.87
CA LEU A 427 -55.60 -21.97 1.28
C LEU A 427 -56.20 -22.47 2.61
N SER A 428 -56.97 -21.60 3.25
CA SER A 428 -57.72 -21.86 4.48
C SER A 428 -58.68 -23.05 4.38
N ASN A 429 -59.19 -23.32 3.16
CA ASN A 429 -60.07 -24.46 2.88
C ASN A 429 -59.33 -25.80 2.69
N GLY A 430 -57.99 -25.79 2.77
CA GLY A 430 -57.13 -26.96 2.64
C GLY A 430 -56.63 -27.25 1.22
N ASP A 431 -57.17 -26.58 0.19
CA ASP A 431 -56.68 -26.72 -1.19
C ASP A 431 -55.25 -26.17 -1.31
N ILE A 432 -54.42 -26.82 -2.13
CA ILE A 432 -53.11 -26.29 -2.52
C ILE A 432 -53.23 -25.68 -3.92
N LEU A 433 -52.92 -24.39 -4.04
CA LEU A 433 -52.88 -23.67 -5.29
C LEU A 433 -51.45 -23.55 -5.79
N VAL A 434 -51.29 -23.70 -7.09
CA VAL A 434 -50.02 -23.59 -7.80
C VAL A 434 -50.16 -22.54 -8.90
N GLY A 435 -49.39 -21.47 -8.78
CA GLY A 435 -49.23 -20.43 -9.80
C GLY A 435 -48.12 -20.79 -10.76
N THR A 436 -48.40 -20.66 -12.06
CA THR A 436 -47.45 -21.00 -13.13
C THR A 436 -47.28 -19.86 -14.13
N GLN A 437 -46.42 -20.05 -15.13
CA GLN A 437 -46.30 -19.12 -16.26
C GLN A 437 -47.62 -18.96 -17.03
N ASN A 438 -48.47 -19.98 -17.03
CA ASN A 438 -49.70 -20.05 -17.81
C ASN A 438 -50.93 -20.36 -16.92
N GLY A 439 -51.07 -19.62 -15.82
CA GLY A 439 -52.27 -19.64 -14.98
C GLY A 439 -52.14 -20.42 -13.68
N ALA A 440 -53.28 -20.58 -12.98
CA ALA A 440 -53.38 -21.19 -11.66
C ALA A 440 -54.00 -22.60 -11.71
N PHE A 441 -53.43 -23.51 -10.93
CA PHE A 441 -53.87 -24.90 -10.80
C PHE A 441 -54.14 -25.22 -9.33
N ILE A 442 -55.05 -26.15 -9.08
CA ILE A 442 -55.42 -26.61 -7.75
C ILE A 442 -55.10 -28.09 -7.67
N TYR A 443 -54.39 -28.48 -6.62
CA TYR A 443 -54.22 -29.87 -6.28
C TYR A 443 -55.42 -30.36 -5.47
N SER A 444 -56.17 -31.31 -6.02
CA SER A 444 -57.37 -31.85 -5.40
C SER A 444 -57.53 -33.32 -5.79
N GLY A 445 -57.58 -34.23 -4.80
CA GLY A 445 -57.78 -35.67 -5.05
C GLY A 445 -56.66 -36.35 -5.84
N GLY A 446 -55.40 -35.94 -5.61
CA GLY A 446 -54.22 -36.55 -6.24
C GLY A 446 -53.90 -36.04 -7.66
N ARG A 447 -54.67 -35.07 -8.18
CA ARG A 447 -54.50 -34.51 -9.53
C ARG A 447 -54.57 -32.99 -9.52
N PHE A 448 -54.03 -32.37 -10.57
CA PHE A 448 -54.18 -30.94 -10.81
C PHE A 448 -55.37 -30.63 -11.70
N VAL A 449 -56.19 -29.67 -11.27
CA VAL A 449 -57.28 -29.08 -12.07
C VAL A 449 -57.05 -27.58 -12.22
N THR A 450 -57.49 -26.96 -13.32
CA THR A 450 -57.33 -25.51 -13.48
C THR A 450 -58.21 -24.76 -12.48
N PHE A 451 -57.70 -23.69 -11.87
CA PHE A 451 -58.42 -22.89 -10.88
C PHE A 451 -59.81 -22.45 -11.37
N CYS A 452 -59.85 -21.96 -12.61
CA CYS A 452 -61.07 -21.47 -13.23
C CYS A 452 -62.10 -22.58 -13.51
N SER A 453 -61.68 -23.83 -13.71
CA SER A 453 -62.62 -24.95 -13.87
C SER A 453 -63.38 -25.27 -12.58
N LYS A 454 -62.74 -25.07 -11.42
CA LYS A 454 -63.33 -25.32 -10.10
C LYS A 454 -64.16 -24.14 -9.60
N TYR A 455 -63.68 -22.91 -9.79
CA TYR A 455 -64.28 -21.72 -9.19
C TYR A 455 -65.09 -20.87 -10.17
N VAL A 456 -64.48 -20.39 -11.27
CA VAL A 456 -65.13 -19.45 -12.21
C VAL A 456 -64.68 -19.71 -13.66
N GLN A 457 -65.47 -20.46 -14.44
CA GLN A 457 -65.08 -20.88 -15.80
C GLN A 457 -64.85 -19.69 -16.75
N LYS A 458 -65.59 -18.59 -16.59
CA LYS A 458 -65.40 -17.37 -17.39
C LYS A 458 -64.04 -16.71 -17.15
N ALA A 459 -63.40 -16.96 -16.01
CA ALA A 459 -62.09 -16.42 -15.67
C ALA A 459 -60.93 -17.18 -16.35
N CYS A 460 -61.15 -18.31 -17.02
CA CYS A 460 -60.07 -19.04 -17.74
C CYS A 460 -59.28 -18.13 -18.69
N LYS A 461 -59.97 -17.25 -19.42
CA LYS A 461 -59.34 -16.33 -20.38
C LYS A 461 -58.39 -15.33 -19.73
N VAL A 462 -58.58 -15.04 -18.44
CA VAL A 462 -57.81 -14.04 -17.68
C VAL A 462 -56.46 -14.61 -17.23
N PHE A 463 -56.43 -15.90 -16.90
CA PHE A 463 -55.22 -16.56 -16.39
C PHE A 463 -54.42 -17.28 -17.48
N ASN A 464 -55.02 -17.53 -18.66
CA ASN A 464 -54.30 -18.10 -19.80
C ASN A 464 -53.20 -17.14 -20.29
N ASN A 465 -51.98 -17.66 -20.50
CA ASN A 465 -50.79 -16.89 -20.89
C ASN A 465 -50.47 -15.71 -19.95
N ASN A 466 -50.91 -15.77 -18.70
CA ASN A 466 -50.68 -14.75 -17.69
C ASN A 466 -49.84 -15.36 -16.57
N ARG A 467 -48.58 -14.93 -16.47
CA ARG A 467 -47.66 -15.41 -15.42
C ARG A 467 -48.17 -14.97 -14.07
N ILE A 468 -48.35 -15.93 -13.17
CA ILE A 468 -48.65 -15.67 -11.77
C ILE A 468 -47.32 -15.63 -11.02
N TYR A 469 -46.99 -14.49 -10.41
CA TYR A 469 -45.78 -14.32 -9.62
C TYR A 469 -46.00 -14.73 -8.17
N ASP A 470 -47.15 -14.38 -7.59
CA ASP A 470 -47.48 -14.63 -6.19
C ASP A 470 -48.99 -14.82 -6.02
N ILE A 471 -49.37 -15.57 -4.98
CA ILE A 471 -50.76 -15.86 -4.61
C ILE A 471 -50.88 -15.69 -3.10
N THR A 472 -51.81 -14.85 -2.65
CA THR A 472 -52.06 -14.62 -1.22
C THR A 472 -53.56 -14.68 -0.92
N GLU A 473 -53.91 -15.29 0.20
CA GLU A 473 -55.27 -15.27 0.75
C GLU A 473 -55.37 -14.22 1.86
N ASP A 474 -56.37 -13.34 1.78
CA ASP A 474 -56.63 -12.36 2.83
C ASP A 474 -57.52 -12.94 3.95
N ARG A 475 -57.58 -12.26 5.10
CA ARG A 475 -58.39 -12.67 6.26
C ARG A 475 -59.90 -12.71 5.99
N SER A 476 -60.37 -12.12 4.90
CA SER A 476 -61.76 -12.19 4.45
C SER A 476 -62.02 -13.38 3.51
N GLY A 477 -61.01 -14.20 3.23
CA GLY A 477 -61.09 -15.36 2.33
C GLY A 477 -60.95 -15.02 0.84
N ASN A 478 -60.65 -13.77 0.48
CA ASN A 478 -60.39 -13.44 -0.93
C ASN A 478 -59.00 -13.93 -1.33
N ILE A 479 -58.89 -14.42 -2.56
CA ILE A 479 -57.62 -14.86 -3.12
C ILE A 479 -57.12 -13.80 -4.09
N TRP A 480 -55.91 -13.32 -3.84
CA TRP A 480 -55.23 -12.32 -4.64
C TRP A 480 -54.16 -12.99 -5.51
N PHE A 481 -54.14 -12.66 -6.79
CA PHE A 481 -53.16 -13.14 -7.76
C PHE A 481 -52.36 -11.94 -8.28
N ALA A 482 -51.08 -11.91 -7.96
CA ALA A 482 -50.11 -11.00 -8.56
C ALA A 482 -49.66 -11.56 -9.90
N THR A 483 -49.84 -10.81 -10.98
CA THR A 483 -49.57 -11.31 -12.33
C THR A 483 -48.81 -10.31 -13.21
N GLY A 484 -48.38 -10.79 -14.39
CA GLY A 484 -47.76 -9.95 -15.42
C GLY A 484 -48.71 -9.00 -16.15
N TYR A 485 -50.02 -9.02 -15.82
CA TYR A 485 -51.05 -8.17 -16.42
C TYR A 485 -51.93 -7.54 -15.33
N GLY A 486 -51.30 -7.07 -14.26
CA GLY A 486 -51.94 -6.42 -13.12
C GLY A 486 -52.28 -7.38 -11.98
N LEU A 487 -53.29 -7.01 -11.21
CA LEU A 487 -53.71 -7.72 -10.00
C LEU A 487 -55.12 -8.28 -10.18
N PHE A 488 -55.34 -9.52 -9.75
CA PHE A 488 -56.67 -10.14 -9.79
C PHE A 488 -57.11 -10.57 -8.40
N ARG A 489 -58.37 -10.31 -8.06
CA ARG A 489 -58.98 -10.74 -6.80
C ARG A 489 -60.15 -11.66 -7.04
N TYR A 490 -60.08 -12.88 -6.54
CA TYR A 490 -61.22 -13.78 -6.45
C TYR A 490 -61.95 -13.58 -5.13
N ASP A 491 -63.24 -13.27 -5.24
CA ASP A 491 -64.17 -13.16 -4.12
C ASP A 491 -64.98 -14.48 -4.05
N PRO A 492 -64.77 -15.31 -3.00
CA PRO A 492 -65.43 -16.60 -2.88
C PRO A 492 -66.95 -16.47 -2.68
N ASP A 493 -67.42 -15.44 -1.97
CA ASP A 493 -68.83 -15.21 -1.68
C ASP A 493 -69.60 -14.86 -2.96
N ARG A 494 -69.00 -14.01 -3.80
CA ARG A 494 -69.59 -13.60 -5.09
C ARG A 494 -69.27 -14.55 -6.24
N ARG A 495 -68.38 -15.53 -6.02
CA ARG A 495 -67.80 -16.40 -7.05
C ARG A 495 -67.39 -15.63 -8.31
N SER A 496 -66.65 -14.54 -8.13
CA SER A 496 -66.25 -13.65 -9.22
C SER A 496 -64.80 -13.23 -9.09
N VAL A 497 -64.17 -12.97 -10.24
CA VAL A 497 -62.79 -12.48 -10.32
C VAL A 497 -62.82 -11.03 -10.80
N PHE A 498 -62.22 -10.14 -10.02
CA PHE A 498 -62.09 -8.72 -10.31
C PHE A 498 -60.68 -8.44 -10.82
N SER A 499 -60.57 -7.76 -11.97
CA SER A 499 -59.30 -7.30 -12.52
C SER A 499 -59.02 -5.87 -12.06
N ILE A 500 -57.80 -5.63 -11.59
CA ILE A 500 -57.29 -4.32 -11.20
C ILE A 500 -56.04 -4.06 -12.05
N SER A 501 -56.25 -3.46 -13.22
CA SER A 501 -55.20 -3.07 -14.15
C SER A 501 -54.89 -1.57 -14.11
N GLN A 502 -55.77 -0.76 -13.50
CA GLN A 502 -55.55 0.66 -13.33
C GLN A 502 -56.02 1.13 -11.94
N ILE A 503 -55.23 1.99 -11.32
CA ILE A 503 -55.52 2.57 -10.00
C ILE A 503 -55.75 4.08 -10.14
N PRO A 504 -56.86 4.62 -9.60
CA PRO A 504 -57.07 6.05 -9.52
C PRO A 504 -56.17 6.65 -8.41
N LEU A 505 -55.25 7.53 -8.79
CA LEU A 505 -54.45 8.33 -7.86
C LEU A 505 -55.03 9.75 -7.74
N LYS A 506 -54.60 10.52 -6.73
CA LYS A 506 -55.01 11.94 -6.58
C LYS A 506 -54.74 12.79 -7.83
N LYS A 507 -53.77 12.40 -8.66
CA LYS A 507 -53.47 13.00 -9.96
C LYS A 507 -53.37 11.90 -11.03
N GLY A 508 -54.45 11.64 -11.75
CA GLY A 508 -54.48 10.72 -12.89
C GLY A 508 -54.69 9.25 -12.53
N MET A 509 -54.50 8.38 -13.52
CA MET A 509 -54.60 6.92 -13.38
C MET A 509 -53.23 6.29 -13.52
N LEU A 510 -52.89 5.37 -12.62
CA LEU A 510 -51.69 4.55 -12.69
C LEU A 510 -52.02 3.22 -13.37
N SER A 511 -51.30 2.87 -14.43
CA SER A 511 -51.38 1.55 -15.04
C SER A 511 -50.59 0.54 -14.21
N LEU A 512 -51.23 -0.56 -13.82
CA LEU A 512 -50.59 -1.70 -13.19
C LEU A 512 -50.20 -2.71 -14.27
N ASN A 513 -48.91 -2.77 -14.58
CA ASN A 513 -48.40 -3.72 -15.56
C ASN A 513 -48.04 -5.04 -14.87
N THR A 514 -46.96 -5.05 -14.10
CA THR A 514 -46.51 -6.25 -13.38
C THR A 514 -46.65 -6.07 -11.88
N VAL A 515 -47.31 -7.02 -11.23
CA VAL A 515 -47.37 -7.14 -9.78
C VAL A 515 -46.59 -8.40 -9.41
N PHE A 516 -45.63 -8.25 -8.48
CA PHE A 516 -44.75 -9.33 -8.07
C PHE A 516 -45.19 -10.00 -6.78
N SER A 517 -45.69 -9.22 -5.80
CA SER A 517 -46.05 -9.74 -4.47
C SER A 517 -47.23 -9.00 -3.88
N VAL A 518 -48.01 -9.70 -3.05
CA VAL A 518 -49.16 -9.17 -2.32
C VAL A 518 -49.04 -9.49 -0.83
N ALA A 519 -49.37 -8.54 0.05
CA ALA A 519 -49.42 -8.80 1.49
C ALA A 519 -50.57 -8.02 2.17
N GLU A 520 -51.20 -8.62 3.19
CA GLU A 520 -52.19 -7.96 4.03
C GLU A 520 -51.57 -7.53 5.37
N ASP A 521 -51.84 -6.29 5.78
CA ASP A 521 -51.37 -5.77 7.07
C ASP A 521 -52.34 -6.08 8.23
N LYS A 522 -51.92 -5.80 9.48
CA LYS A 522 -52.77 -6.07 10.66
C LYS A 522 -54.12 -5.32 10.61
N PRO A 523 -54.18 -4.03 10.22
CA PRO A 523 -55.43 -3.31 9.96
C PRO A 523 -56.31 -3.84 8.80
N GLY A 524 -55.78 -4.68 7.92
CA GLY A 524 -56.47 -5.24 6.75
C GLY A 524 -56.24 -4.45 5.45
N ASN A 525 -55.32 -3.49 5.42
CA ASN A 525 -54.89 -2.86 4.17
C ASN A 525 -54.10 -3.86 3.32
N ILE A 526 -54.22 -3.72 2.01
CA ILE A 526 -53.54 -4.62 1.08
C ILE A 526 -52.41 -3.90 0.38
N TRP A 527 -51.22 -4.45 0.50
CA TRP A 527 -49.98 -3.96 -0.05
C TRP A 527 -49.62 -4.77 -1.29
N PHE A 528 -49.14 -4.09 -2.32
CA PHE A 528 -48.74 -4.72 -3.58
C PHE A 528 -47.39 -4.18 -4.04
N GLY A 529 -46.45 -5.10 -4.28
CA GLY A 529 -45.16 -4.80 -4.90
C GLY A 529 -45.28 -4.84 -6.42
N THR A 530 -44.86 -3.78 -7.10
CA THR A 530 -45.01 -3.65 -8.55
C THR A 530 -43.69 -3.30 -9.23
N ASP A 531 -43.69 -3.25 -10.56
CA ASP A 531 -42.59 -2.67 -11.35
C ASP A 531 -42.54 -1.13 -11.29
N ASN A 532 -43.58 -0.49 -10.76
CA ASN A 532 -43.78 0.97 -10.73
C ASN A 532 -43.95 1.52 -9.31
N GLY A 533 -43.43 0.84 -8.29
CA GLY A 533 -43.39 1.29 -6.89
C GLY A 533 -44.17 0.38 -5.95
N LEU A 534 -44.30 0.83 -4.71
CA LEU A 534 -45.08 0.17 -3.66
C LEU A 534 -46.44 0.83 -3.55
N LEU A 535 -47.50 0.02 -3.55
CA LEU A 535 -48.87 0.49 -3.41
C LEU A 535 -49.50 -0.07 -2.14
N CYS A 536 -50.26 0.76 -1.44
CA CYS A 536 -51.09 0.37 -0.30
C CYS A 536 -52.54 0.77 -0.58
N TYR A 537 -53.43 -0.22 -0.64
CA TYR A 537 -54.87 -0.02 -0.68
C TYR A 537 -55.43 0.00 0.73
N GLU A 538 -55.85 1.18 1.18
CA GLU A 538 -56.49 1.34 2.47
C GLU A 538 -57.96 0.93 2.40
N ARG A 539 -58.32 -0.17 3.08
CA ARG A 539 -59.72 -0.64 3.07
C ARG A 539 -60.68 0.35 3.75
N SER A 540 -60.22 1.03 4.80
CA SER A 540 -61.06 1.95 5.57
C SER A 540 -61.45 3.22 4.79
N SER A 541 -60.54 3.74 3.96
CA SER A 541 -60.75 4.98 3.19
C SER A 541 -61.08 4.71 1.72
N GLY A 542 -60.79 3.51 1.20
CA GLY A 542 -60.90 3.15 -0.21
C GLY A 542 -59.85 3.83 -1.09
N LEU A 543 -58.83 4.46 -0.50
CA LEU A 543 -57.79 5.20 -1.22
C LEU A 543 -56.52 4.37 -1.42
N TYR A 544 -55.76 4.72 -2.45
CA TYR A 544 -54.45 4.15 -2.72
C TYR A 544 -53.35 5.14 -2.34
N ARG A 545 -52.36 4.66 -1.58
CA ARG A 545 -51.07 5.34 -1.40
C ARG A 545 -50.04 4.72 -2.33
N HIS A 546 -49.26 5.58 -2.95
CA HIS A 546 -48.21 5.19 -3.90
C HIS A 546 -46.87 5.73 -3.44
N TYR A 547 -45.94 4.84 -3.17
CA TYR A 547 -44.57 5.16 -2.78
C TYR A 547 -43.64 4.84 -3.94
N ILE A 548 -42.85 5.84 -4.34
CA ILE A 548 -41.89 5.77 -5.45
C ILE A 548 -40.50 6.12 -4.96
N ALA A 549 -39.50 5.57 -5.64
CA ALA A 549 -38.11 5.96 -5.46
C ALA A 549 -37.89 7.39 -5.96
N SER A 550 -37.15 8.17 -5.18
CA SER A 550 -36.80 9.56 -5.48
C SER A 550 -35.29 9.72 -5.66
N ARG A 551 -34.87 10.58 -6.59
CA ARG A 551 -33.46 10.97 -6.75
C ARG A 551 -32.95 11.83 -5.60
N ASN A 552 -33.86 12.58 -4.95
CA ASN A 552 -33.62 13.26 -3.67
C ASN A 552 -34.44 12.51 -2.62
N PRO A 553 -33.88 11.44 -2.03
CA PRO A 553 -34.63 10.59 -1.12
C PRO A 553 -35.13 11.41 0.07
N SER A 554 -36.44 11.46 0.23
CA SER A 554 -37.08 11.85 1.49
C SER A 554 -37.26 10.60 2.34
N ASP A 555 -37.46 10.77 3.64
CA ASP A 555 -37.73 9.65 4.55
C ASP A 555 -38.99 8.84 4.17
N SER A 556 -39.81 9.32 3.23
CA SER A 556 -41.03 8.67 2.73
C SER A 556 -40.85 7.94 1.38
N SER A 557 -39.63 7.87 0.85
CA SER A 557 -39.32 7.22 -0.43
C SER A 557 -38.75 5.80 -0.23
N ILE A 558 -39.07 4.89 -1.15
CA ILE A 558 -38.50 3.54 -1.20
C ILE A 558 -37.21 3.53 -2.03
N SER A 559 -36.37 2.52 -1.84
CA SER A 559 -35.06 2.42 -2.53
C SER A 559 -35.15 2.18 -4.03
N SER A 560 -36.19 1.50 -4.53
CA SER A 560 -36.41 1.24 -5.96
C SER A 560 -37.90 1.10 -6.26
N ASN A 561 -38.28 1.42 -7.50
CA ASN A 561 -39.65 1.23 -7.98
C ASN A 561 -39.97 -0.24 -8.26
N SER A 562 -38.98 -1.09 -8.52
CA SER A 562 -39.22 -2.52 -8.71
C SER A 562 -39.20 -3.23 -7.38
N VAL A 563 -40.39 -3.58 -6.88
CA VAL A 563 -40.63 -4.20 -5.58
C VAL A 563 -41.01 -5.66 -5.78
N TYR A 564 -40.16 -6.58 -5.33
CA TYR A 564 -40.29 -8.00 -5.63
C TYR A 564 -41.02 -8.79 -4.55
N THR A 565 -40.74 -8.52 -3.28
CA THR A 565 -41.29 -9.29 -2.16
C THR A 565 -41.73 -8.37 -1.03
N LEU A 566 -42.85 -8.72 -0.41
CA LEU A 566 -43.43 -8.06 0.75
C LEU A 566 -43.57 -9.07 1.88
N PHE A 567 -42.95 -8.77 3.02
CA PHE A 567 -42.94 -9.70 4.15
C PHE A 567 -43.26 -8.97 5.46
N TYR A 568 -44.23 -9.49 6.20
CA TYR A 568 -44.50 -9.04 7.56
C TYR A 568 -43.78 -9.94 8.55
N ASP A 569 -42.92 -9.35 9.38
CA ASP A 569 -42.37 -10.08 10.52
C ASP A 569 -43.43 -10.31 11.60
N SER A 570 -43.12 -11.20 12.54
CA SER A 570 -43.97 -11.57 13.68
C SER A 570 -44.34 -10.38 14.57
N ARG A 571 -43.53 -9.32 14.57
CA ARG A 571 -43.81 -8.06 15.28
C ARG A 571 -44.77 -7.15 14.50
N GLY A 572 -45.04 -7.44 13.24
CA GLY A 572 -45.91 -6.69 12.35
C GLY A 572 -45.20 -5.55 11.61
N ILE A 573 -43.88 -5.62 11.48
CA ILE A 573 -43.08 -4.69 10.67
C ILE A 573 -43.10 -5.20 9.24
N LEU A 574 -43.45 -4.30 8.30
CA LEU A 574 -43.36 -4.60 6.86
C LEU A 574 -41.92 -4.41 6.38
N TRP A 575 -41.38 -5.47 5.81
CA TRP A 575 -40.12 -5.53 5.09
C TRP A 575 -40.41 -5.62 3.59
N ILE A 576 -39.70 -4.80 2.81
CA ILE A 576 -39.91 -4.65 1.37
C ILE A 576 -38.59 -4.93 0.66
N GLY A 577 -38.54 -6.05 -0.06
CA GLY A 577 -37.41 -6.42 -0.91
C GLY A 577 -37.56 -5.79 -2.29
N THR A 578 -36.53 -5.09 -2.74
CA THR A 578 -36.55 -4.37 -4.02
C THR A 578 -35.34 -4.73 -4.88
N GLN A 579 -35.32 -4.24 -6.12
CA GLN A 579 -34.16 -4.36 -7.01
C GLN A 579 -32.91 -3.63 -6.50
N SER A 580 -33.07 -2.66 -5.58
CA SER A 580 -31.94 -1.81 -5.13
C SER A 580 -31.89 -1.60 -3.62
N GLY A 581 -32.29 -2.61 -2.85
CA GLY A 581 -32.11 -2.66 -1.40
C GLY A 581 -33.30 -3.25 -0.65
N LEU A 582 -33.14 -3.36 0.66
CA LEU A 582 -34.19 -3.74 1.60
C LEU A 582 -34.76 -2.48 2.24
N ASN A 583 -36.08 -2.37 2.35
CA ASN A 583 -36.73 -1.28 3.08
C ASN A 583 -37.52 -1.81 4.27
N ARG A 584 -37.44 -1.09 5.38
CA ARG A 584 -38.27 -1.29 6.57
C ARG A 584 -39.28 -0.16 6.66
N TYR A 585 -40.57 -0.49 6.68
CA TYR A 585 -41.63 0.51 6.84
C TYR A 585 -41.90 0.83 8.31
N LEU A 586 -41.92 2.12 8.63
CA LEU A 586 -42.23 2.67 9.95
C LEU A 586 -43.63 3.31 9.91
N ALA A 587 -44.65 2.51 10.18
CA ALA A 587 -46.06 2.92 10.11
C ALA A 587 -46.38 4.17 10.98
N SER A 588 -45.72 4.35 12.13
CA SER A 588 -45.96 5.48 13.04
C SER A 588 -45.57 6.84 12.47
N ARG A 589 -44.67 6.88 11.49
CA ARG A 589 -44.15 8.12 10.88
C ARG A 589 -44.37 8.19 9.37
N ASP A 590 -44.94 7.15 8.77
CA ASP A 590 -45.05 6.97 7.32
C ASP A 590 -43.69 7.14 6.61
N ARG A 591 -42.68 6.42 7.12
CA ARG A 591 -41.27 6.52 6.69
C ARG A 591 -40.66 5.17 6.38
N PHE A 592 -39.59 5.16 5.59
CA PHE A 592 -38.79 3.97 5.26
C PHE A 592 -37.35 4.12 5.77
N ILE A 593 -36.82 3.03 6.31
CA ILE A 593 -35.37 2.87 6.52
C ILE A 593 -34.87 1.93 5.43
N THR A 594 -33.89 2.40 4.64
CA THR A 594 -33.29 1.61 3.56
C THR A 594 -31.97 1.01 4.01
N TYR A 595 -31.76 -0.25 3.65
CA TYR A 595 -30.50 -0.96 3.79
C TYR A 595 -29.99 -1.35 2.41
N SER A 596 -28.69 -1.14 2.20
CA SER A 596 -27.98 -1.38 0.94
C SER A 596 -26.66 -2.12 1.18
N THR A 597 -25.91 -2.36 0.10
CA THR A 597 -24.54 -2.90 0.18
C THR A 597 -23.60 -2.03 1.02
N LYS A 598 -23.88 -0.73 1.18
CA LYS A 598 -23.13 0.16 2.08
C LYS A 598 -23.33 -0.19 3.56
N ASP A 599 -24.48 -0.76 3.89
CA ASP A 599 -24.88 -1.12 5.25
C ASP A 599 -24.50 -2.57 5.60
N GLY A 600 -23.96 -3.31 4.63
CA GLY A 600 -23.46 -4.68 4.80
C GLY A 600 -24.24 -5.76 4.06
N LEU A 601 -25.27 -5.42 3.27
CA LEU A 601 -25.93 -6.41 2.41
C LEU A 601 -24.95 -6.96 1.35
N PRO A 602 -25.04 -8.25 0.99
CA PRO A 602 -24.17 -8.83 -0.04
C PRO A 602 -24.56 -8.37 -1.46
N SER A 603 -25.85 -8.13 -1.71
CA SER A 603 -26.36 -7.55 -2.94
C SER A 603 -27.60 -6.71 -2.65
N ASN A 604 -27.84 -5.69 -3.49
CA ASN A 604 -29.03 -4.85 -3.38
C ASN A 604 -30.28 -5.49 -4.01
N LEU A 605 -30.11 -6.55 -4.81
CA LEU A 605 -31.24 -7.28 -5.40
C LEU A 605 -31.76 -8.30 -4.38
N ILE A 606 -32.89 -8.00 -3.75
CA ILE A 606 -33.53 -8.84 -2.74
C ILE A 606 -34.65 -9.64 -3.41
N TYR A 607 -34.54 -10.97 -3.40
CA TYR A 607 -35.52 -11.87 -4.00
C TYR A 607 -36.60 -12.25 -2.99
N GLU A 608 -36.23 -12.84 -1.86
CA GLU A 608 -37.16 -13.27 -0.81
C GLU A 608 -36.71 -12.89 0.59
N ILE A 609 -37.69 -12.76 1.49
CA ILE A 609 -37.52 -12.40 2.89
C ILE A 609 -38.23 -13.43 3.76
N LEU A 610 -37.53 -13.98 4.76
CA LEU A 610 -38.07 -14.89 5.75
C LEU A 610 -37.71 -14.43 7.17
N GLU A 611 -38.45 -14.91 8.15
CA GLU A 611 -38.12 -14.76 9.58
C GLU A 611 -37.91 -16.15 10.20
N ASP A 612 -36.86 -16.30 11.01
CA ASP A 612 -36.66 -17.52 11.79
C ASP A 612 -37.32 -17.48 13.17
N LYS A 613 -37.28 -18.60 13.90
CA LYS A 613 -37.85 -18.71 15.25
C LYS A 613 -37.20 -17.79 16.30
N ARG A 614 -36.05 -17.20 15.99
CA ARG A 614 -35.33 -16.25 16.85
C ARG A 614 -35.56 -14.80 16.44
N HIS A 615 -36.48 -14.56 15.51
CA HIS A 615 -36.78 -13.23 14.96
C HIS A 615 -35.63 -12.61 14.15
N ALA A 616 -34.69 -13.43 13.66
CA ALA A 616 -33.73 -12.98 12.66
C ALA A 616 -34.40 -12.96 11.29
N ILE A 617 -34.13 -11.92 10.52
CA ILE A 617 -34.59 -11.78 9.15
C ILE A 617 -33.54 -12.38 8.22
N TRP A 618 -33.98 -13.26 7.33
CA TRP A 618 -33.19 -13.95 6.32
C TRP A 618 -33.57 -13.43 4.93
N LEU A 619 -32.58 -13.22 4.08
CA LEU A 619 -32.72 -12.61 2.77
C LEU A 619 -32.01 -13.45 1.72
N SER A 620 -32.69 -13.80 0.64
CA SER A 620 -32.02 -14.33 -0.56
C SER A 620 -31.71 -13.17 -1.52
N THR A 621 -30.54 -13.22 -2.14
CA THR A 621 -30.05 -12.14 -3.00
C THR A 621 -29.39 -12.68 -4.26
N ASN A 622 -28.96 -11.79 -5.15
CA ASN A 622 -28.16 -12.17 -6.32
C ASN A 622 -26.72 -12.58 -5.98
N TYR A 623 -26.29 -12.40 -4.74
CA TYR A 623 -24.93 -12.71 -4.29
C TYR A 623 -24.95 -13.40 -2.92
N GLY A 624 -25.65 -14.53 -2.84
CA GLY A 624 -25.75 -15.34 -1.63
C GLY A 624 -26.94 -14.96 -0.74
N ILE A 625 -26.85 -15.40 0.52
CA ILE A 625 -27.87 -15.20 1.55
C ILE A 625 -27.34 -14.22 2.60
N ALA A 626 -28.23 -13.40 3.15
CA ALA A 626 -27.91 -12.57 4.31
C ALA A 626 -28.87 -12.83 5.47
N SER A 627 -28.41 -12.63 6.69
CA SER A 627 -29.29 -12.56 7.85
C SER A 627 -28.90 -11.48 8.85
N PHE A 628 -29.87 -10.98 9.59
CA PHE A 628 -29.64 -9.96 10.60
C PHE A 628 -30.76 -9.96 11.65
N PHE A 629 -30.45 -9.50 12.85
CA PHE A 629 -31.48 -9.16 13.82
C PHE A 629 -31.84 -7.68 13.61
N PRO A 630 -33.12 -7.30 13.47
CA PRO A 630 -33.50 -5.92 13.17
C PRO A 630 -33.09 -4.85 14.20
N ASP A 631 -32.73 -5.26 15.41
CA ASP A 631 -32.24 -4.40 16.47
C ASP A 631 -30.69 -4.46 16.62
N SER A 632 -30.01 -5.26 15.80
CA SER A 632 -28.55 -5.40 15.78
C SER A 632 -27.89 -4.56 14.69
N THR A 633 -26.60 -4.27 14.85
CA THR A 633 -25.81 -3.58 13.85
C THR A 633 -25.16 -4.57 12.88
N GLY A 634 -25.62 -4.61 11.63
CA GLY A 634 -24.97 -5.30 10.52
C GLY A 634 -25.63 -6.61 10.05
N PHE A 635 -25.15 -7.11 8.92
CA PHE A 635 -25.63 -8.33 8.27
C PHE A 635 -24.58 -9.45 8.35
N PHE A 636 -25.02 -10.66 8.67
CA PHE A 636 -24.30 -11.90 8.41
C PHE A 636 -24.48 -12.26 6.94
N ARG A 637 -23.39 -12.66 6.26
CA ARG A 637 -23.39 -12.95 4.82
C ARG A 637 -22.87 -14.36 4.61
N TYR A 638 -23.55 -15.08 3.73
CA TYR A 638 -23.22 -16.44 3.36
C TYR A 638 -23.08 -16.53 1.84
N ASP A 639 -22.04 -17.20 1.37
CA ASP A 639 -21.74 -17.36 -0.05
C ASP A 639 -21.40 -18.82 -0.42
N LEU A 640 -20.88 -19.04 -1.62
CA LEU A 640 -20.45 -20.35 -2.09
C LEU A 640 -19.51 -21.07 -1.11
N ALA A 641 -18.61 -20.34 -0.43
CA ALA A 641 -17.65 -20.91 0.50
C ALA A 641 -18.32 -21.44 1.78
N ASP A 642 -19.54 -20.97 2.11
CA ASP A 642 -20.33 -21.50 3.23
C ASP A 642 -21.15 -22.75 2.85
N GLY A 643 -21.23 -23.10 1.57
CA GLY A 643 -21.98 -24.26 1.07
C GLY A 643 -23.25 -23.95 0.29
N LEU A 644 -23.40 -22.72 -0.22
CA LEU A 644 -24.56 -22.35 -1.05
C LEU A 644 -24.53 -23.00 -2.44
N GLN A 645 -25.71 -23.19 -3.03
CA GLN A 645 -25.91 -23.84 -4.33
C GLN A 645 -25.24 -23.10 -5.50
N ASN A 646 -25.30 -21.77 -5.45
CA ASN A 646 -24.73 -20.77 -6.36
C ASN A 646 -24.81 -19.37 -5.68
N TYR A 647 -24.31 -18.32 -6.32
CA TYR A 647 -24.51 -16.94 -5.87
C TYR A 647 -25.95 -16.45 -6.07
N GLU A 648 -26.58 -16.83 -7.18
CA GLU A 648 -27.89 -16.32 -7.57
C GLU A 648 -29.02 -17.21 -7.04
N PHE A 649 -29.95 -16.58 -6.32
CA PHE A 649 -31.20 -17.17 -5.83
C PHE A 649 -32.39 -16.68 -6.68
N ASN A 650 -33.54 -17.32 -6.53
CA ASN A 650 -34.72 -17.01 -7.33
C ASN A 650 -35.84 -16.37 -6.51
N LEU A 651 -36.67 -15.57 -7.18
CA LEU A 651 -37.94 -15.05 -6.67
C LEU A 651 -38.92 -16.20 -6.43
N GLY A 652 -39.68 -16.17 -5.33
CA GLY A 652 -40.64 -17.21 -4.92
C GLY A 652 -40.02 -18.44 -4.27
N ALA A 653 -38.70 -18.62 -4.40
CA ALA A 653 -37.98 -19.83 -4.01
C ALA A 653 -37.49 -19.80 -2.56
N ALA A 654 -38.36 -19.45 -1.61
CA ALA A 654 -38.02 -19.45 -0.19
C ALA A 654 -39.17 -19.99 0.67
N TYR A 655 -38.84 -20.76 1.71
CA TYR A 655 -39.85 -21.28 2.64
C TYR A 655 -39.27 -21.50 4.04
N CYS A 656 -40.05 -21.25 5.08
CA CYS A 656 -39.71 -21.61 6.46
C CYS A 656 -40.67 -22.69 6.97
N SER A 657 -40.12 -23.85 7.32
CA SER A 657 -40.84 -25.00 7.86
C SER A 657 -41.39 -24.73 9.25
N ARG A 658 -42.47 -25.44 9.60
CA ARG A 658 -43.02 -25.49 10.97
C ARG A 658 -41.99 -25.96 12.00
N THR A 659 -41.06 -26.81 11.59
CA THR A 659 -39.96 -27.27 12.43
C THR A 659 -38.93 -26.16 12.70
N GLY A 660 -38.93 -25.07 11.91
CA GLY A 660 -37.98 -23.96 11.98
C GLY A 660 -36.80 -24.12 11.03
N GLU A 661 -36.83 -25.11 10.14
CA GLU A 661 -35.89 -25.22 9.03
C GLU A 661 -36.18 -24.16 7.96
N VAL A 662 -35.15 -23.60 7.36
CA VAL A 662 -35.24 -22.58 6.32
C VAL A 662 -34.74 -23.15 5.01
N PHE A 663 -35.45 -22.86 3.93
CA PHE A 663 -35.15 -23.30 2.57
C PHE A 663 -35.00 -22.10 1.64
N PHE A 664 -33.95 -22.12 0.81
CA PHE A 664 -33.72 -21.15 -0.24
C PHE A 664 -33.29 -21.85 -1.53
N GLY A 665 -34.05 -21.64 -2.60
CA GLY A 665 -33.79 -22.16 -3.94
C GLY A 665 -33.18 -21.11 -4.86
N GLY A 666 -32.38 -21.56 -5.81
CA GLY A 666 -31.83 -20.72 -6.85
C GLY A 666 -31.65 -21.46 -8.16
N ILE A 667 -30.76 -20.96 -9.01
CA ILE A 667 -30.56 -21.43 -10.38
C ILE A 667 -29.87 -22.80 -10.50
N SER A 668 -29.33 -23.35 -9.41
CA SER A 668 -28.52 -24.58 -9.44
C SER A 668 -28.72 -25.50 -8.24
N GLY A 669 -29.82 -25.34 -7.51
CA GLY A 669 -30.21 -26.25 -6.43
C GLY A 669 -31.00 -25.59 -5.31
N LEU A 670 -31.19 -26.36 -4.25
CA LEU A 670 -31.93 -25.97 -3.06
C LEU A 670 -31.05 -26.09 -1.82
N ASN A 671 -30.85 -24.97 -1.13
CA ASN A 671 -30.21 -24.96 0.19
C ASN A 671 -31.25 -25.11 1.30
N PHE A 672 -30.87 -25.83 2.35
CA PHE A 672 -31.69 -25.99 3.56
C PHE A 672 -30.82 -26.02 4.81
N PHE A 673 -31.32 -25.47 5.92
CA PHE A 673 -30.58 -25.42 7.18
C PHE A 673 -31.51 -25.05 8.34
N HIS A 674 -31.12 -25.39 9.56
CA HIS A 674 -31.70 -24.79 10.75
C HIS A 674 -30.89 -23.56 11.14
N PRO A 675 -31.50 -22.38 11.30
CA PRO A 675 -30.79 -21.18 11.75
C PRO A 675 -30.06 -21.37 13.10
N ASP A 676 -30.58 -22.26 13.95
CA ASP A 676 -29.98 -22.62 15.25
C ASP A 676 -28.78 -23.57 15.15
N SER A 677 -28.63 -24.30 14.04
CA SER A 677 -27.49 -25.20 13.82
C SER A 677 -26.26 -24.48 13.27
N LEU A 678 -26.38 -23.19 12.92
CA LEU A 678 -25.25 -22.37 12.51
C LEU A 678 -24.38 -22.05 13.74
N ILE A 679 -23.50 -23.00 14.07
CA ILE A 679 -22.52 -22.85 15.16
C ILE A 679 -21.63 -21.66 14.81
N ARG A 680 -21.70 -20.62 15.63
CA ARG A 680 -20.76 -19.50 15.59
C ARG A 680 -19.47 -19.95 16.22
N SER A 681 -18.34 -19.69 15.56
CA SER A 681 -17.04 -19.81 16.19
C SER A 681 -16.98 -18.81 17.35
N GLY A 682 -17.26 -19.27 18.56
CA GLY A 682 -17.22 -18.44 19.77
C GLY A 682 -15.81 -18.04 20.19
N LYS A 683 -14.79 -18.33 19.37
CA LYS A 683 -13.38 -18.03 19.65
C LYS A 683 -13.05 -16.65 19.10
N GLU A 684 -12.52 -15.80 19.98
CA GLU A 684 -12.18 -14.43 19.64
C GLU A 684 -11.07 -14.38 18.59
N PRO A 685 -11.21 -13.59 17.51
CA PRO A 685 -10.18 -13.46 16.50
C PRO A 685 -8.93 -12.81 17.08
N LYS A 686 -7.78 -13.49 16.95
CA LYS A 686 -6.48 -12.93 17.31
C LYS A 686 -5.96 -12.07 16.16
N VAL A 687 -5.68 -10.81 16.46
CA VAL A 687 -5.11 -9.85 15.51
C VAL A 687 -3.64 -9.62 15.83
N ARG A 688 -2.79 -9.77 14.81
CA ARG A 688 -1.33 -9.62 14.94
C ARG A 688 -0.75 -8.91 13.73
N ILE A 689 0.40 -8.26 13.94
CA ILE A 689 1.27 -7.80 12.86
C ILE A 689 1.99 -9.03 12.32
N GLY A 690 1.85 -9.28 11.02
CA GLY A 690 2.57 -10.34 10.34
C GLY A 690 4.01 -9.90 10.06
N GLU A 691 4.18 -8.76 9.41
CA GLU A 691 5.50 -8.31 8.96
C GLU A 691 5.53 -6.78 8.85
N ILE A 692 6.68 -6.19 9.12
CA ILE A 692 6.95 -4.78 8.84
C ILE A 692 8.11 -4.71 7.86
N GLU A 693 7.86 -4.12 6.68
CA GLU A 693 8.86 -3.92 5.64
C GLU A 693 9.30 -2.44 5.63
N LEU A 694 10.58 -2.18 5.88
CA LEU A 694 11.19 -0.86 5.80
C LEU A 694 11.96 -0.73 4.47
N VAL A 695 11.52 0.19 3.61
CA VAL A 695 12.15 0.45 2.31
C VAL A 695 13.00 1.71 2.39
N TYR A 696 14.31 1.55 2.29
CA TYR A 696 15.29 2.62 2.38
C TYR A 696 15.45 3.36 1.04
N ARG A 697 15.88 4.62 1.08
CA ARG A 697 16.11 5.44 -0.12
C ARG A 697 17.14 4.86 -1.10
N ASN A 698 18.07 4.04 -0.63
CA ASN A 698 19.06 3.33 -1.44
C ASN A 698 18.53 2.04 -2.09
N GLY A 699 17.26 1.70 -1.87
CA GLY A 699 16.65 0.46 -2.35
C GLY A 699 16.82 -0.75 -1.42
N ALA A 700 17.56 -0.62 -0.31
CA ALA A 700 17.65 -1.69 0.67
C ALA A 700 16.29 -1.92 1.35
N ILE A 701 15.99 -3.17 1.66
CA ILE A 701 14.74 -3.58 2.33
C ILE A 701 15.13 -4.29 3.62
N ARG A 702 14.54 -3.87 4.75
CA ARG A 702 14.67 -4.57 6.03
C ARG A 702 13.31 -5.07 6.47
N ARG A 703 13.22 -6.37 6.75
CA ARG A 703 12.00 -7.02 7.23
C ARG A 703 12.09 -7.26 8.74
N ILE A 704 10.98 -7.00 9.43
CA ILE A 704 10.81 -7.25 10.85
C ILE A 704 9.62 -8.20 10.97
N TYR A 705 9.85 -9.42 11.46
CA TYR A 705 8.83 -10.47 11.54
C TYR A 705 8.10 -10.50 12.88
N GLU A 706 8.67 -9.86 13.91
CA GLU A 706 8.05 -9.65 15.22
C GLU A 706 8.05 -8.14 15.53
N ALA A 707 6.85 -7.58 15.67
CA ALA A 707 6.64 -6.16 15.86
C ALA A 707 7.15 -5.70 17.26
N PRO A 708 8.09 -4.75 17.35
CA PRO A 708 8.59 -4.26 18.65
C PRO A 708 7.55 -3.36 19.34
N ASP A 709 7.66 -3.14 20.65
CA ASP A 709 6.77 -2.19 21.36
C ASP A 709 6.87 -0.77 20.79
N VAL A 710 8.09 -0.38 20.37
CA VAL A 710 8.39 0.89 19.73
C VAL A 710 9.13 0.66 18.41
N LEU A 711 8.46 0.91 17.30
CA LEU A 711 9.04 0.91 15.97
C LEU A 711 9.74 2.24 15.68
N VAL A 712 11.06 2.23 15.54
CA VAL A 712 11.84 3.43 15.21
C VAL A 712 12.05 3.52 13.70
N ILE A 713 11.58 4.60 13.09
CA ILE A 713 11.72 4.88 11.66
C ILE A 713 12.83 5.92 11.46
N PRO A 714 13.99 5.54 10.89
CA PRO A 714 15.09 6.47 10.66
C PRO A 714 14.86 7.31 9.38
N PRO A 715 15.52 8.47 9.23
CA PRO A 715 15.26 9.42 8.14
C PRO A 715 15.55 8.88 6.72
N GLU A 716 16.35 7.83 6.62
CA GLU A 716 16.72 7.15 5.38
C GLU A 716 15.60 6.25 4.85
N VAL A 717 14.62 5.88 5.68
CA VAL A 717 13.44 5.12 5.25
C VAL A 717 12.52 6.02 4.44
N LYS A 718 12.20 5.60 3.22
CA LYS A 718 11.32 6.32 2.29
C LYS A 718 9.85 5.97 2.52
N VAL A 719 9.59 4.67 2.65
CA VAL A 719 8.26 4.08 2.83
C VAL A 719 8.41 2.89 3.76
N PHE A 720 7.40 2.65 4.59
CA PHE A 720 7.29 1.38 5.29
C PHE A 720 5.88 0.82 5.18
N HIS A 721 5.81 -0.51 5.18
CA HIS A 721 4.59 -1.30 5.10
C HIS A 721 4.41 -2.07 6.40
N ILE A 722 3.18 -2.11 6.91
CA ILE A 722 2.79 -2.94 8.04
C ILE A 722 1.74 -3.91 7.55
N ASP A 723 2.11 -5.18 7.47
CA ASP A 723 1.22 -6.29 7.18
C ASP A 723 0.69 -6.85 8.48
N PHE A 724 -0.60 -7.17 8.49
CA PHE A 724 -1.29 -7.74 9.64
C PHE A 724 -2.25 -8.83 9.20
N ALA A 725 -2.69 -9.64 10.17
CA ALA A 725 -3.63 -10.70 9.91
C ALA A 725 -4.54 -10.93 11.11
N VAL A 726 -5.77 -11.37 10.81
CA VAL A 726 -6.65 -12.05 11.74
C VAL A 726 -6.32 -13.52 11.59
N LEU A 727 -5.82 -14.14 12.66
CA LEU A 727 -5.32 -15.52 12.65
C LEU A 727 -6.45 -16.56 12.77
N ASP A 728 -7.59 -16.25 12.15
CA ASP A 728 -8.71 -17.15 11.94
C ASP A 728 -8.68 -17.62 10.48
N PHE A 729 -8.39 -18.91 10.31
CA PHE A 729 -8.15 -19.52 9.01
C PHE A 729 -9.39 -20.12 8.36
N GLN A 730 -10.57 -20.01 8.96
CA GLN A 730 -11.80 -20.60 8.40
C GLN A 730 -12.09 -20.02 7.01
N ASN A 731 -12.08 -18.68 6.89
CA ASN A 731 -12.20 -18.00 5.61
C ASN A 731 -11.47 -16.64 5.64
N PRO A 732 -10.14 -16.63 5.42
CA PRO A 732 -9.32 -15.42 5.54
C PRO A 732 -9.75 -14.27 4.63
N VAL A 733 -10.32 -14.57 3.46
CA VAL A 733 -10.77 -13.58 2.46
C VAL A 733 -11.93 -12.72 2.99
N LYS A 734 -12.72 -13.26 3.94
CA LYS A 734 -13.83 -12.56 4.58
C LYS A 734 -13.42 -11.77 5.82
N ASN A 735 -12.16 -11.90 6.28
CA ASN A 735 -11.67 -11.14 7.42
C ASN A 735 -11.65 -9.64 7.07
N ARG A 736 -11.97 -8.80 8.06
CA ARG A 736 -11.94 -7.35 7.91
C ARG A 736 -10.93 -6.72 8.83
N TYR A 737 -10.37 -5.60 8.40
CA TYR A 737 -9.35 -4.88 9.15
C TYR A 737 -9.71 -3.42 9.30
N GLY A 738 -9.39 -2.86 10.46
CA GLY A 738 -9.43 -1.44 10.68
C GLY A 738 -8.18 -1.01 11.43
N TYR A 739 -7.55 0.08 10.98
CA TYR A 739 -6.42 0.65 11.69
C TYR A 739 -6.63 2.13 11.98
N LYS A 740 -5.85 2.63 12.93
CA LYS A 740 -5.81 4.04 13.31
C LYS A 740 -4.36 4.41 13.60
N LEU A 741 -3.89 5.51 13.02
CA LEU A 741 -2.59 6.11 13.31
C LEU A 741 -2.83 7.54 13.81
N VAL A 742 -2.43 7.83 15.04
CA VAL A 742 -2.60 9.16 15.66
C VAL A 742 -1.29 9.67 16.23
N SER A 743 -1.08 10.98 16.20
CA SER A 743 -0.03 11.61 17.00
C SER A 743 -0.33 11.37 18.49
N SER A 744 0.70 11.17 19.30
CA SER A 744 0.53 10.87 20.73
C SER A 744 -0.30 11.96 21.43
N GLY A 745 -1.46 11.57 22.00
CA GLY A 745 -2.39 12.47 22.72
C GLY A 745 -3.61 12.95 21.92
N GLU A 746 -3.73 12.62 20.62
CA GLU A 746 -4.85 13.06 19.77
C GLU A 746 -5.95 11.98 19.59
N LYS A 747 -7.20 12.41 19.41
CA LYS A 747 -8.32 11.54 19.01
C LYS A 747 -8.40 11.48 17.48
N GLY A 748 -8.12 10.32 16.89
CA GLY A 748 -8.37 10.03 15.46
C GLY A 748 -9.51 9.05 15.21
N GLU A 749 -9.86 8.87 13.94
CA GLU A 749 -10.89 7.95 13.47
C GLU A 749 -10.30 6.61 12.99
N TRP A 750 -11.13 5.58 12.89
CA TRP A 750 -10.75 4.29 12.34
C TRP A 750 -10.85 4.31 10.82
N ILE A 751 -9.79 3.87 10.15
CA ILE A 751 -9.76 3.64 8.70
C ILE A 751 -10.14 2.17 8.48
N ASP A 752 -11.27 1.91 7.83
CA ASP A 752 -11.71 0.57 7.43
C ASP A 752 -11.02 0.17 6.12
N LEU A 753 -10.32 -0.96 6.15
CA LEU A 753 -9.58 -1.50 5.03
C LEU A 753 -10.31 -2.64 4.30
N GLN A 754 -11.52 -2.99 4.76
CA GLN A 754 -12.23 -4.19 4.33
C GLN A 754 -11.29 -5.40 4.46
N ASN A 755 -11.05 -6.16 3.39
CA ASN A 755 -10.18 -7.34 3.40
C ASN A 755 -8.69 -7.03 3.14
N ARG A 756 -8.29 -5.76 2.98
CA ARG A 756 -6.88 -5.41 2.79
C ARG A 756 -6.13 -5.51 4.11
N ASN A 757 -5.05 -6.26 4.10
CA ASN A 757 -4.31 -6.65 5.30
C ASN A 757 -2.95 -5.92 5.43
N THR A 758 -2.76 -4.84 4.68
CA THR A 758 -1.53 -4.03 4.66
C THR A 758 -1.85 -2.55 4.80
N ALA A 759 -1.13 -1.86 5.69
CA ALA A 759 -1.11 -0.40 5.78
C ALA A 759 0.25 0.12 5.27
N THR A 760 0.22 1.15 4.42
CA THR A 760 1.42 1.75 3.82
C THR A 760 1.56 3.20 4.24
N PHE A 761 2.75 3.57 4.70
CA PHE A 761 3.04 4.92 5.17
C PHE A 761 4.24 5.50 4.41
N ALA A 762 4.03 6.67 3.80
CA ALA A 762 5.07 7.42 3.10
C ALA A 762 5.17 8.81 3.72
N SER A 763 6.40 9.27 3.99
CA SER A 763 6.69 10.67 4.37
C SER A 763 5.94 11.18 5.62
N LEU A 764 5.85 10.37 6.68
CA LEU A 764 5.36 10.85 7.97
C LEU A 764 6.28 11.95 8.53
N SER A 765 5.68 12.96 9.18
CA SER A 765 6.46 13.99 9.86
C SER A 765 7.21 13.41 11.07
N PRO A 766 8.38 13.94 11.44
CA PRO A 766 9.07 13.50 12.66
C PRO A 766 8.17 13.68 13.89
N GLY A 767 8.04 12.64 14.70
CA GLY A 767 7.10 12.62 15.81
C GLY A 767 6.87 11.22 16.38
N LEU A 768 6.07 11.16 17.45
CA LEU A 768 5.64 9.92 18.07
C LEU A 768 4.17 9.67 17.73
N TYR A 769 3.90 8.51 17.16
CA TYR A 769 2.58 8.08 16.74
C TYR A 769 2.16 6.81 17.49
N GLN A 770 0.86 6.68 17.77
CA GLN A 770 0.24 5.45 18.23
C GLN A 770 -0.45 4.77 17.04
N PHE A 771 0.00 3.57 16.68
CA PHE A 771 -0.68 2.69 15.74
C PHE A 771 -1.61 1.76 16.53
N SER A 772 -2.86 1.64 16.09
CA SER A 772 -3.88 0.77 16.67
C SER A 772 -4.54 -0.03 15.56
N LEU A 773 -4.78 -1.31 15.81
CA LEU A 773 -5.29 -2.25 14.83
C LEU A 773 -6.37 -3.12 15.47
N ARG A 774 -7.48 -3.27 14.76
CA ARG A 774 -8.56 -4.20 15.06
C ARG A 774 -8.85 -5.05 13.84
N GLY A 775 -9.37 -6.25 14.06
CA GLY A 775 -9.75 -7.15 12.98
C GLY A 775 -11.06 -7.86 13.31
N ALA A 776 -11.81 -8.22 12.29
CA ALA A 776 -12.98 -9.07 12.40
C ALA A 776 -12.79 -10.35 11.59
N ASN A 777 -13.26 -11.47 12.14
CA ASN A 777 -13.25 -12.74 11.42
C ASN A 777 -14.33 -12.78 10.32
N ALA A 778 -14.40 -13.90 9.61
CA ALA A 778 -15.41 -14.15 8.57
C ALA A 778 -16.86 -13.95 9.07
N GLU A 779 -17.12 -14.14 10.37
CA GLU A 779 -18.43 -13.97 11.01
C GLU A 779 -18.75 -12.51 11.38
N GLN A 780 -17.91 -11.54 10.98
CA GLN A 780 -18.03 -10.11 11.29
C GLN A 780 -17.93 -9.78 12.80
N GLN A 781 -17.37 -10.69 13.61
CA GLN A 781 -17.07 -10.42 15.00
C GLN A 781 -15.73 -9.71 15.11
N TRP A 782 -15.74 -8.45 15.55
CA TRP A 782 -14.52 -7.68 15.83
C TRP A 782 -13.79 -8.22 17.08
N SER A 783 -12.47 -8.19 17.05
CA SER A 783 -11.61 -8.43 18.22
C SER A 783 -11.93 -7.39 19.30
N ARG A 784 -12.05 -7.84 20.55
CA ARG A 784 -12.23 -6.93 21.70
C ARG A 784 -10.90 -6.31 22.06
N GLU A 785 -9.83 -7.11 22.00
CA GLU A 785 -8.47 -6.60 22.11
C GLU A 785 -8.05 -5.85 20.84
N ILE A 786 -7.56 -4.63 21.03
CA ILE A 786 -6.97 -3.80 19.99
C ILE A 786 -5.45 -4.00 20.09
N TYR A 787 -4.83 -4.42 18.98
CA TYR A 787 -3.38 -4.45 18.91
C TYR A 787 -2.85 -3.00 18.84
N SER A 788 -1.82 -2.68 19.61
CA SER A 788 -1.28 -1.32 19.65
C SER A 788 0.25 -1.31 19.71
N MET A 789 0.86 -0.37 19.00
CA MET A 789 2.31 -0.19 18.87
C MET A 789 2.64 1.30 18.78
N GLN A 790 3.78 1.72 19.32
CA GLN A 790 4.30 3.07 19.09
C GLN A 790 5.19 3.12 17.85
N ILE A 791 5.05 4.18 17.06
CA ILE A 791 5.92 4.46 15.90
C ILE A 791 6.62 5.80 16.14
N LYS A 792 7.95 5.77 16.24
CA LYS A 792 8.80 6.95 16.44
C LYS A 792 9.53 7.29 15.14
N VAL A 793 9.10 8.35 14.48
CA VAL A 793 9.74 8.87 13.25
C VAL A 793 10.81 9.88 13.62
N LEU A 794 12.07 9.57 13.30
CA LEU A 794 13.21 10.43 13.64
C LEU A 794 13.32 11.62 12.68
N ALA A 795 13.73 12.78 13.21
CA ALA A 795 14.08 13.92 12.39
C ALA A 795 15.46 13.70 11.72
N PRO A 796 15.65 14.15 10.48
CA PRO A 796 16.98 14.20 9.86
C PRO A 796 17.96 14.98 10.75
N PHE A 797 19.24 14.59 10.74
CA PHE A 797 20.25 15.19 11.62
C PHE A 797 20.28 16.73 11.56
N TYR A 798 20.15 17.34 10.38
CA TYR A 798 20.15 18.80 10.20
C TYR A 798 18.92 19.52 10.83
N ARG A 799 17.90 18.79 11.27
CA ARG A 799 16.74 19.32 12.03
C ARG A 799 16.74 18.84 13.49
N SER A 800 17.78 18.13 13.93
CA SER A 800 17.91 17.69 15.32
C SER A 800 18.20 18.86 16.26
N THR A 801 17.90 18.69 17.56
CA THR A 801 18.30 19.63 18.61
C THR A 801 19.81 19.78 18.68
N THR A 802 20.56 18.71 18.44
CA THR A 802 22.02 18.75 18.35
C THR A 802 22.52 19.60 17.18
N ALA A 803 21.88 19.53 16.01
CA ALA A 803 22.21 20.40 14.89
C ALA A 803 21.81 21.85 15.16
N LEU A 804 20.66 22.09 15.82
CA LEU A 804 20.29 23.44 16.25
C LEU A 804 21.33 24.02 17.22
N VAL A 805 21.80 23.24 18.19
CA VAL A 805 22.89 23.65 19.09
C VAL A 805 24.18 23.92 18.29
N LEU A 806 24.52 23.08 17.32
CA LEU A 806 25.65 23.33 16.42
C LEU A 806 25.45 24.58 15.55
N TYR A 807 24.24 24.88 15.10
CA TYR A 807 23.92 26.10 14.37
C TYR A 807 24.02 27.32 15.27
N VAL A 808 23.57 27.24 16.52
CA VAL A 808 23.71 28.31 17.52
C VAL A 808 25.17 28.48 17.92
N LEU A 809 25.95 27.40 18.03
CA LEU A 809 27.38 27.46 18.28
C LEU A 809 28.15 28.01 17.08
N LEU A 810 27.83 27.57 15.86
CA LEU A 810 28.40 28.10 14.63
C LEU A 810 28.04 29.57 14.47
N LEU A 811 26.78 29.94 14.70
CA LEU A 811 26.33 31.33 14.73
C LEU A 811 27.02 32.09 15.86
N GLY A 812 27.24 31.47 17.02
CA GLY A 812 27.98 32.02 18.14
C GLY A 812 29.46 32.21 17.82
N VAL A 813 30.08 31.32 17.04
CA VAL A 813 31.46 31.42 16.53
C VAL A 813 31.56 32.42 15.39
N LEU A 814 30.54 32.54 14.54
CA LEU A 814 30.44 33.55 13.50
C LEU A 814 30.17 34.92 14.10
N ILE A 815 29.35 35.01 15.14
CA ILE A 815 29.11 36.23 15.92
C ILE A 815 30.33 36.53 16.76
N ALA A 816 30.98 35.57 17.41
CA ALA A 816 32.21 35.79 18.17
C ALA A 816 33.38 36.11 17.24
N GLY A 817 33.41 35.53 16.04
CA GLY A 817 34.36 35.80 14.97
C GLY A 817 34.11 37.14 14.32
N PHE A 818 32.85 37.52 14.12
CA PHE A 818 32.42 38.85 13.70
C PHE A 818 32.66 39.87 14.82
N ILE A 819 32.43 39.53 16.08
CA ILE A 819 32.73 40.36 17.24
C ILE A 819 34.24 40.41 17.42
N ASN A 820 35.03 39.39 17.12
CA ASN A 820 36.50 39.45 17.15
C ASN A 820 37.05 40.22 15.96
N TRP A 821 36.45 40.09 14.79
CA TRP A 821 36.79 40.86 13.60
C TRP A 821 36.37 42.32 13.80
N ARG A 822 35.18 42.56 14.34
CA ARG A 822 34.64 43.87 14.72
C ARG A 822 35.35 44.43 15.95
N THR A 823 35.82 43.64 16.92
CA THR A 823 36.64 44.10 18.06
C THR A 823 38.10 44.18 17.71
N ARG A 824 38.60 43.51 16.67
CA ARG A 824 39.89 43.85 16.06
C ARG A 824 39.75 45.14 15.29
N ASN A 825 38.71 45.31 14.48
CA ASN A 825 38.41 46.57 13.81
C ASN A 825 38.07 47.68 14.81
N LEU A 826 37.38 47.40 15.93
CA LEU A 826 37.00 48.34 16.99
C LEU A 826 38.12 48.52 18.00
N ARG A 827 39.05 47.58 18.24
CA ARG A 827 40.26 47.80 19.05
C ARG A 827 41.31 48.52 18.22
N MET A 828 41.38 48.29 16.91
CA MET A 828 42.08 49.16 15.98
C MET A 828 41.42 50.55 16.03
N SER A 829 40.09 50.63 15.88
CA SER A 829 39.36 51.90 15.94
C SER A 829 39.31 52.52 17.34
N ASN A 830 39.48 51.77 18.43
CA ASN A 830 39.49 52.21 19.84
C ASN A 830 40.90 52.49 20.36
N LYS A 831 41.96 51.84 19.86
CA LYS A 831 43.32 52.38 20.00
C LYS A 831 43.37 53.73 19.31
N ILE A 832 42.85 53.76 18.08
CA ILE A 832 42.66 54.99 17.30
C ILE A 832 41.69 55.95 18.03
N LEU A 833 40.62 55.52 18.71
CA LEU A 833 39.68 56.40 19.43
C LEU A 833 40.16 56.85 20.81
N LEU A 834 40.96 56.06 21.54
CA LEU A 834 41.53 56.43 22.85
C LEU A 834 42.73 57.35 22.68
N GLU A 835 43.56 57.11 21.65
CA GLU A 835 44.51 58.09 21.11
C GLU A 835 43.74 59.34 20.65
N ARG A 836 42.66 59.20 19.87
CA ARG A 836 41.79 60.32 19.49
C ARG A 836 41.01 60.96 20.65
N HIS A 837 40.83 60.36 21.83
CA HIS A 837 40.05 60.94 22.94
C HIS A 837 40.96 61.80 23.83
N ILE A 838 42.18 61.33 24.10
CA ILE A 838 43.26 62.14 24.67
C ILE A 838 43.67 63.24 23.67
N ASP A 839 43.71 62.93 22.38
CA ASP A 839 43.88 63.94 21.34
C ASP A 839 42.62 64.80 21.17
N SER A 840 41.39 64.35 21.45
CA SER A 840 40.15 65.14 21.25
C SER A 840 40.08 66.37 22.15
N LEU A 841 40.58 66.26 23.38
CA LEU A 841 40.72 67.39 24.32
C LEU A 841 41.88 68.33 23.93
N ARG A 842 42.86 67.83 23.17
CA ARG A 842 43.91 68.63 22.51
C ARG A 842 43.42 69.24 21.18
N ILE A 843 42.53 68.54 20.48
CA ILE A 843 41.94 68.81 19.16
C ILE A 843 40.78 69.80 19.25
N GLU A 844 40.07 69.95 20.36
CA GLU A 844 39.10 71.05 20.51
C GLU A 844 39.81 72.42 20.59
N LYS A 845 41.02 72.43 21.15
CA LYS A 845 41.93 73.58 21.17
C LYS A 845 42.65 73.79 19.82
N GLN A 846 42.98 72.70 19.10
CA GLN A 846 43.52 72.77 17.72
C GLN A 846 42.45 72.90 16.62
N ARG A 847 41.16 72.64 16.88
CA ARG A 847 40.05 72.73 15.89
C ARG A 847 39.87 74.13 15.37
N LYS A 848 40.06 75.13 16.24
CA LYS A 848 40.09 76.55 15.87
C LYS A 848 41.33 76.91 15.03
N GLU A 849 42.44 76.19 15.15
CA GLU A 849 43.61 76.33 14.26
C GLU A 849 43.48 75.50 12.96
N LEU A 850 42.72 74.40 12.96
CA LEU A 850 42.54 73.51 11.80
C LEU A 850 41.45 73.97 10.82
N GLU A 851 40.49 74.78 11.27
CA GLU A 851 39.55 75.50 10.38
C GLU A 851 40.29 76.47 9.45
N ILE A 852 41.43 77.01 9.90
CA ILE A 852 42.33 77.83 9.08
C ILE A 852 43.15 76.95 8.10
N LYS A 853 43.48 75.70 8.47
CA LYS A 853 44.28 74.79 7.63
C LYS A 853 43.48 73.99 6.58
N ASN A 854 42.20 73.66 6.79
CA ASN A 854 41.35 73.02 5.76
C ASN A 854 40.98 73.97 4.59
N LYS A 855 41.07 75.28 4.81
CA LYS A 855 41.01 76.28 3.72
C LYS A 855 42.25 76.16 2.79
N ALA A 856 43.43 75.87 3.34
CA ALA A 856 44.70 75.78 2.61
C ALA A 856 44.87 74.50 1.75
N ILE A 857 44.29 73.35 2.14
CA ILE A 857 44.35 72.10 1.33
C ILE A 857 43.37 72.17 0.14
N THR A 858 42.19 72.77 0.34
CA THR A 858 41.24 73.04 -0.75
C THR A 858 41.79 74.05 -1.76
N ASP A 859 42.55 75.06 -1.27
CA ASP A 859 43.27 76.01 -2.13
C ASP A 859 44.45 75.37 -2.87
N SER A 860 45.11 74.34 -2.31
CA SER A 860 46.21 73.60 -2.96
C SER A 860 45.75 72.66 -4.09
N LEU A 861 44.59 72.00 -3.94
CA LEU A 861 43.96 71.22 -5.03
C LEU A 861 43.44 72.11 -6.16
N ARG A 862 42.89 73.29 -5.84
CA ARG A 862 42.54 74.32 -6.84
C ARG A 862 43.78 74.92 -7.51
N TYR A 863 44.92 74.98 -6.83
CA TYR A 863 46.19 75.41 -7.43
C TYR A 863 46.73 74.37 -8.43
N ALA A 864 46.69 73.07 -8.09
CA ALA A 864 47.02 71.99 -9.03
C ALA A 864 46.08 71.98 -10.25
N GLN A 865 44.77 72.18 -10.05
CA GLN A 865 43.79 72.36 -11.15
C GLN A 865 44.13 73.55 -12.04
N ARG A 866 44.55 74.69 -11.46
CA ARG A 866 44.97 75.88 -12.21
C ARG A 866 46.24 75.64 -13.02
N ILE A 867 47.23 74.92 -12.47
CA ILE A 867 48.45 74.53 -13.22
C ILE A 867 48.09 73.60 -14.38
N GLN A 868 47.28 72.57 -14.12
CA GLN A 868 46.89 71.60 -15.13
C GLN A 868 46.09 72.25 -16.27
N SER A 869 45.13 73.12 -15.93
CA SER A 869 44.32 73.88 -16.91
C SER A 869 45.14 74.94 -17.67
N ALA A 870 46.27 75.39 -17.12
CA ALA A 870 47.19 76.32 -17.79
C ALA A 870 48.18 75.61 -18.72
N LEU A 871 48.56 74.36 -18.41
CA LEU A 871 49.38 73.52 -19.28
C LEU A 871 48.57 72.98 -20.47
N MET A 872 47.33 72.56 -20.25
CA MET A 872 46.49 72.04 -21.33
C MET A 872 46.20 73.09 -22.42
N PRO A 873 46.25 72.72 -23.71
CA PRO A 873 45.95 73.65 -24.78
C PRO A 873 44.49 74.07 -24.72
N SER A 874 44.22 75.37 -24.77
CA SER A 874 42.84 75.86 -24.76
C SER A 874 42.04 75.33 -25.97
N GLU A 875 40.73 75.08 -25.81
CA GLU A 875 39.86 74.68 -26.93
C GLU A 875 39.94 75.66 -28.12
N LYS A 876 40.19 76.95 -27.86
CA LYS A 876 40.41 77.96 -28.92
C LYS A 876 41.66 77.69 -29.75
N MET A 877 42.73 77.16 -29.15
CA MET A 877 43.96 76.78 -29.84
C MET A 877 43.74 75.56 -30.73
N VAL A 878 43.01 74.56 -30.22
CA VAL A 878 42.65 73.35 -31.00
C VAL A 878 41.76 73.74 -32.17
N LYS A 879 40.75 74.60 -31.95
CA LYS A 879 39.91 75.16 -33.01
C LYS A 879 40.66 76.02 -34.02
N LYS A 880 41.78 76.66 -33.64
CA LYS A 880 42.63 77.40 -34.58
C LYS A 880 43.38 76.45 -35.52
N ILE A 881 43.77 75.26 -35.04
CA ILE A 881 44.48 74.25 -35.82
C ILE A 881 43.49 73.41 -36.65
N PHE A 882 42.34 73.09 -36.07
CA PHE A 882 41.22 72.38 -36.69
C PHE A 882 39.92 73.17 -36.46
N PRO A 883 39.52 74.06 -37.40
CA PRO A 883 38.29 74.86 -37.27
C PRO A 883 37.05 74.02 -36.98
N GLU A 884 36.95 72.87 -37.65
CA GLU A 884 35.95 71.85 -37.40
C GLU A 884 36.47 70.83 -36.38
N SER A 885 36.49 71.20 -35.10
CA SER A 885 36.81 70.30 -33.98
C SER A 885 36.00 70.56 -32.71
N PHE A 886 35.91 69.53 -31.86
CA PHE A 886 35.42 69.64 -30.49
C PHE A 886 36.30 68.82 -29.53
N ILE A 887 36.27 69.22 -28.26
CA ILE A 887 36.83 68.47 -27.14
C ILE A 887 35.72 68.33 -26.10
N PHE A 888 35.40 67.09 -25.75
CA PHE A 888 34.55 66.75 -24.62
C PHE A 888 35.45 66.19 -23.51
N PHE A 889 35.69 67.02 -22.49
CA PHE A 889 36.60 66.70 -21.39
C PHE A 889 35.90 66.95 -20.05
N ARG A 890 35.77 65.91 -19.22
CA ARG A 890 35.06 65.97 -17.94
C ARG A 890 35.81 65.18 -16.86
N PRO A 891 36.54 65.88 -15.97
CA PRO A 891 37.19 65.25 -14.82
C PRO A 891 36.18 64.68 -13.82
N ARG A 892 36.51 63.55 -13.18
CA ARG A 892 35.77 62.94 -12.08
C ARG A 892 35.96 63.70 -10.76
N ASP A 893 37.21 64.06 -10.44
CA ASP A 893 37.60 64.82 -9.24
C ASP A 893 38.03 66.28 -9.59
N ILE A 894 38.58 67.05 -8.65
CA ILE A 894 39.00 68.45 -8.87
C ILE A 894 40.10 68.57 -9.96
N VAL A 895 40.91 67.53 -10.15
CA VAL A 895 42.01 67.47 -11.14
C VAL A 895 41.95 66.11 -11.84
N SER A 896 42.12 66.09 -13.17
CA SER A 896 42.00 64.90 -14.02
C SER A 896 43.31 64.12 -14.10
N GLY A 897 43.27 62.80 -14.23
CA GLY A 897 44.38 61.99 -14.77
C GLY A 897 44.49 62.12 -16.28
N ASP A 898 43.35 62.10 -16.97
CA ASP A 898 43.29 62.24 -18.43
C ASP A 898 43.69 63.64 -18.88
N PHE A 899 44.40 63.72 -20.02
CA PHE A 899 44.68 64.98 -20.67
C PHE A 899 44.81 64.83 -22.18
N TYR A 900 44.73 65.96 -22.87
CA TYR A 900 44.98 66.05 -24.30
C TYR A 900 46.11 67.02 -24.61
N TRP A 901 46.77 66.76 -25.72
CA TRP A 901 47.93 67.53 -26.15
C TRP A 901 47.85 67.80 -27.65
N ILE A 902 48.22 69.01 -28.09
CA ILE A 902 48.29 69.36 -29.50
C ILE A 902 49.44 70.35 -29.74
N HIS A 903 50.15 70.18 -30.84
CA HIS A 903 51.21 71.08 -31.27
C HIS A 903 51.28 71.14 -32.78
N GLN A 904 51.56 72.34 -33.32
CA GLN A 904 51.74 72.54 -34.75
C GLN A 904 53.06 73.27 -34.99
N LYS A 905 53.95 72.67 -35.79
CA LYS A 905 55.23 73.26 -36.18
C LYS A 905 55.56 72.85 -37.60
N ASN A 906 55.98 73.82 -38.43
CA ASN A 906 56.40 73.59 -39.82
C ASN A 906 55.39 72.83 -40.70
N GLY A 907 54.08 73.07 -40.52
CA GLY A 907 53.02 72.45 -41.33
C GLY A 907 52.61 71.04 -40.89
N ILE A 908 53.27 70.48 -39.87
CA ILE A 908 52.93 69.21 -39.24
C ILE A 908 52.14 69.49 -37.96
N ILE A 909 51.05 68.76 -37.77
CA ILE A 909 50.19 68.83 -36.58
C ILE A 909 50.30 67.52 -35.83
N SER A 910 50.62 67.57 -34.55
CA SER A 910 50.64 66.41 -33.67
C SER A 910 49.57 66.56 -32.60
N ILE A 911 48.76 65.54 -32.38
CA ILE A 911 47.68 65.53 -31.39
C ILE A 911 47.68 64.21 -30.62
N ALA A 912 47.41 64.26 -29.33
CA ALA A 912 47.37 63.11 -28.45
C ALA A 912 46.16 63.15 -27.51
N THR A 913 45.56 61.99 -27.26
CA THR A 913 44.70 61.74 -26.10
C THR A 913 45.40 60.76 -25.19
N VAL A 914 45.52 61.12 -23.91
CA VAL A 914 46.26 60.36 -22.91
C VAL A 914 45.34 60.06 -21.74
N ASP A 915 45.24 58.79 -21.41
CA ASP A 915 44.55 58.24 -20.26
C ASP A 915 45.61 57.76 -19.26
N CYS A 916 45.62 58.35 -18.07
CA CYS A 916 46.63 58.05 -17.05
C CYS A 916 46.00 57.24 -15.93
N THR A 917 46.67 56.18 -15.50
CA THR A 917 46.22 55.41 -14.34
C THR A 917 46.21 56.25 -13.07
N GLY A 918 45.07 56.26 -12.37
CA GLY A 918 44.86 56.92 -11.09
C GLY A 918 44.14 58.26 -11.22
N HIS A 919 43.28 58.59 -10.24
CA HIS A 919 42.49 59.83 -10.21
C HIS A 919 42.93 60.75 -9.06
N GLY A 920 42.57 62.04 -9.13
CA GLY A 920 42.95 63.03 -8.11
C GLY A 920 44.43 63.43 -8.19
N VAL A 921 45.10 63.61 -7.04
CA VAL A 921 46.48 64.15 -6.98
C VAL A 921 47.52 63.26 -7.70
N PRO A 922 47.54 61.93 -7.55
CA PRO A 922 48.48 61.07 -8.28
C PRO A 922 48.28 61.13 -9.80
N GLY A 923 47.03 61.06 -10.28
CA GLY A 923 46.70 61.22 -11.70
C GLY A 923 47.10 62.60 -12.24
N ALA A 924 46.88 63.65 -11.45
CA ALA A 924 47.31 65.01 -11.80
C ALA A 924 48.82 65.12 -12.00
N PHE A 925 49.64 64.51 -11.12
CA PHE A 925 51.09 64.48 -11.29
C PHE A 925 51.50 63.71 -12.54
N MET A 926 50.89 62.56 -12.82
CA MET A 926 51.15 61.79 -14.04
C MET A 926 50.78 62.56 -15.30
N SER A 927 49.65 63.28 -15.30
CA SER A 927 49.23 64.12 -16.42
C SER A 927 50.20 65.28 -16.71
N ILE A 928 50.75 65.91 -15.66
CA ILE A 928 51.72 67.02 -15.78
C ILE A 928 53.06 66.49 -16.29
N ILE A 929 53.54 65.38 -15.73
CA ILE A 929 54.80 64.75 -16.16
C ILE A 929 54.68 64.24 -17.60
N GLY A 930 53.58 63.56 -17.95
CA GLY A 930 53.29 63.09 -19.30
C GLY A 930 53.20 64.24 -20.30
N TYR A 931 52.52 65.32 -19.94
CA TYR A 931 52.43 66.53 -20.77
C TYR A 931 53.80 67.15 -21.03
N GLU A 932 54.64 67.31 -20.00
CA GLU A 932 55.97 67.91 -20.13
C GLU A 932 56.93 67.03 -20.94
N LEU A 933 56.86 65.70 -20.77
CA LEU A 933 57.61 64.77 -21.60
C LEU A 933 57.17 64.86 -23.06
N LEU A 934 55.85 64.83 -23.36
CA LEU A 934 55.35 65.00 -24.72
C LEU A 934 55.80 66.33 -25.34
N ARG A 935 55.74 67.43 -24.57
CA ARG A 935 56.26 68.74 -25.01
C ARG A 935 57.75 68.70 -25.31
N THR A 936 58.53 68.00 -24.50
CA THR A 936 59.99 67.90 -24.67
C THR A 936 60.37 67.04 -25.86
N VAL A 937 59.78 65.85 -25.99
CA VAL A 937 60.03 64.88 -27.08
C VAL A 937 59.66 65.49 -28.43
N THR A 938 58.51 66.15 -28.52
CA THR A 938 58.03 66.75 -29.77
C THR A 938 58.63 68.13 -30.06
N GLY A 939 59.24 68.78 -29.06
CA GLY A 939 59.83 70.12 -29.17
C GLY A 939 61.26 70.15 -29.72
N HIS A 940 62.06 69.12 -29.40
CA HIS A 940 63.53 69.11 -29.65
C HIS A 940 63.95 68.45 -30.98
N GLN A 941 63.09 67.68 -31.65
CA GLN A 941 63.39 67.05 -32.94
C GLN A 941 62.20 67.15 -33.92
N PHE A 942 62.48 67.12 -35.23
CA PHE A 942 61.43 67.12 -36.25
C PHE A 942 60.77 65.73 -36.28
N VAL A 943 59.71 65.57 -35.49
CA VAL A 943 59.02 64.29 -35.35
C VAL A 943 58.19 63.99 -36.59
N SER A 944 58.54 62.93 -37.31
CA SER A 944 57.76 62.43 -38.46
C SER A 944 57.09 61.08 -38.19
N ASP A 945 57.39 60.44 -37.05
CA ASP A 945 56.93 59.10 -36.74
C ASP A 945 56.28 59.04 -35.33
N PRO A 946 54.99 58.70 -35.20
CA PRO A 946 54.30 58.67 -33.92
C PRO A 946 54.75 57.52 -32.99
N ALA A 947 55.15 56.37 -33.51
CA ALA A 947 55.69 55.26 -32.72
C ALA A 947 56.97 55.65 -31.96
N TRP A 948 57.88 56.37 -32.63
CA TRP A 948 59.08 56.90 -32.00
C TRP A 948 58.74 57.80 -30.80
N VAL A 949 57.69 58.64 -30.90
CA VAL A 949 57.25 59.49 -29.77
C VAL A 949 56.79 58.65 -28.58
N LEU A 950 56.01 57.59 -28.82
CA LEU A 950 55.53 56.73 -27.74
C LEU A 950 56.68 55.95 -27.09
N ASN A 951 57.67 55.50 -27.86
CA ASN A 951 58.86 54.82 -27.35
C ASN A 951 59.75 55.76 -26.50
N GLU A 952 59.91 57.02 -26.92
CA GLU A 952 60.63 58.05 -26.15
C GLU A 952 59.85 58.46 -24.89
N LEU A 953 58.52 58.56 -24.98
CA LEU A 953 57.66 58.81 -23.82
C LEU A 953 57.78 57.67 -22.79
N ASN A 954 57.80 56.41 -23.26
CA ASN A 954 57.99 55.21 -22.43
C ASN A 954 59.36 55.24 -21.72
N SER A 955 60.41 55.60 -22.45
CA SER A 955 61.77 55.72 -21.89
C SER A 955 61.88 56.89 -20.90
N GLY A 956 61.27 58.03 -21.21
CA GLY A 956 61.22 59.21 -20.35
C GLY A 956 60.55 58.93 -19.01
N LEU A 957 59.39 58.25 -19.02
CA LEU A 957 58.71 57.85 -17.79
C LEU A 957 59.50 56.82 -16.99
N ARG A 958 60.11 55.83 -17.65
CA ARG A 958 60.99 54.85 -16.98
C ARG A 958 62.17 55.52 -16.28
N SER A 959 62.78 56.53 -16.87
CA SER A 959 63.90 57.23 -16.24
C SER A 959 63.49 58.08 -15.03
N ILE A 960 62.27 58.64 -15.03
CA ILE A 960 61.76 59.44 -13.90
C ILE A 960 61.40 58.55 -12.70
N PHE A 961 60.83 57.37 -12.93
CA PHE A 961 60.32 56.49 -11.85
C PHE A 961 61.22 55.29 -11.52
N GLY A 962 62.24 55.00 -12.35
CA GLY A 962 63.05 53.76 -12.29
C GLY A 962 63.99 53.60 -11.09
N ASP A 963 64.33 54.67 -10.37
CA ASP A 963 65.29 54.64 -9.26
C ASP A 963 64.65 54.77 -7.86
N SER A 964 63.32 54.69 -7.74
CA SER A 964 62.63 54.88 -6.45
C SER A 964 62.11 53.56 -5.84
N GLU A 965 62.68 53.13 -4.71
CA GLU A 965 62.28 51.90 -3.97
C GLU A 965 60.85 51.95 -3.36
N HIS A 966 60.10 53.04 -3.56
CA HIS A 966 58.80 53.27 -2.92
C HIS A 966 57.65 53.65 -3.86
N VAL A 967 57.86 53.63 -5.17
CA VAL A 967 56.77 53.77 -6.15
C VAL A 967 56.71 52.49 -6.98
N SER A 968 55.67 51.67 -6.79
CA SER A 968 55.45 50.51 -7.63
C SER A 968 55.12 50.97 -9.05
N LEU A 969 55.85 50.48 -10.06
CA LEU A 969 55.62 50.63 -11.52
C LEU A 969 54.28 50.00 -11.98
N LYS A 970 53.17 50.35 -11.31
CA LYS A 970 51.80 50.02 -11.74
C LYS A 970 51.13 51.19 -12.44
N ASP A 971 51.73 52.38 -12.39
CA ASP A 971 51.15 53.59 -12.98
C ASP A 971 51.67 53.74 -14.43
N GLY A 972 50.77 53.61 -15.40
CA GLY A 972 51.04 53.67 -16.83
C GLY A 972 50.15 54.69 -17.54
N MET A 973 50.39 54.86 -18.85
CA MET A 973 49.55 55.71 -19.70
C MET A 973 49.11 54.97 -20.95
N ASP A 974 47.81 55.05 -21.25
CA ASP A 974 47.23 54.63 -22.51
C ASP A 974 47.13 55.87 -23.40
N VAL A 975 47.69 55.79 -24.61
CA VAL A 975 47.91 56.96 -25.46
C VAL A 975 47.44 56.67 -26.86
N SER A 976 46.69 57.58 -27.46
CA SER A 976 46.47 57.61 -28.91
C SER A 976 47.16 58.85 -29.45
N PHE A 977 48.19 58.68 -30.28
CA PHE A 977 49.03 59.77 -30.80
C PHE A 977 48.99 59.82 -32.32
N VAL A 978 48.70 61.00 -32.86
CA VAL A 978 48.47 61.22 -34.29
C VAL A 978 49.34 62.36 -34.80
N ILE A 979 49.97 62.17 -35.97
CA ILE A 979 50.70 63.18 -36.71
C ILE A 979 50.04 63.39 -38.07
N ILE A 980 49.67 64.62 -38.40
CA ILE A 980 48.98 65.00 -39.63
C ILE A 980 49.82 65.97 -40.43
N GLU A 981 50.10 65.61 -41.68
CA GLU A 981 50.71 66.48 -42.68
C GLU A 981 49.62 66.96 -43.65
N LYS A 982 48.97 68.09 -43.34
CA LYS A 982 47.82 68.60 -44.13
C LYS A 982 48.13 68.74 -45.62
N GLN A 983 49.34 69.21 -45.96
CA GLN A 983 49.78 69.39 -47.35
C GLN A 983 49.92 68.08 -48.13
N LYS A 984 50.28 66.98 -47.45
CA LYS A 984 50.41 65.64 -48.06
C LYS A 984 49.13 64.81 -47.95
N ARG A 985 48.12 65.30 -47.23
CA ARG A 985 46.89 64.57 -46.87
C ARG A 985 47.17 63.20 -46.23
N LYS A 986 48.19 63.15 -45.36
CA LYS A 986 48.56 61.93 -44.64
C LYS A 986 48.41 62.10 -43.15
N LEU A 987 47.86 61.06 -42.52
CA LEU A 987 47.75 60.90 -41.09
C LEU A 987 48.58 59.68 -40.69
N ARG A 988 49.49 59.84 -39.74
CA ARG A 988 50.21 58.74 -39.09
C ARG A 988 49.73 58.59 -37.67
N PHE A 989 49.50 57.34 -37.23
CA PHE A 989 48.98 57.02 -35.91
C PHE A 989 49.84 55.96 -35.24
N ALA A 990 50.09 56.12 -33.94
CA ALA A 990 50.54 55.05 -33.07
C ALA A 990 49.73 55.14 -31.76
N GLY A 991 49.41 53.99 -31.19
CA GLY A 991 48.62 53.93 -29.96
C GLY A 991 49.17 52.90 -28.97
N ALA A 992 49.05 53.22 -27.68
CA ALA A 992 49.23 52.33 -26.55
C ALA A 992 47.84 52.05 -25.95
N PHE A 993 47.30 50.86 -26.20
CA PHE A 993 45.90 50.42 -25.96
C PHE A 993 44.78 51.24 -26.59
N SER A 994 44.87 52.58 -26.62
CA SER A 994 43.85 53.46 -27.17
C SER A 994 43.81 53.39 -28.70
N PRO A 995 42.65 53.07 -29.31
CA PRO A 995 42.50 53.03 -30.77
C PRO A 995 42.18 54.40 -31.36
N LEU A 996 42.39 54.54 -32.68
CA LEU A 996 41.96 55.69 -33.49
C LEU A 996 40.74 55.33 -34.35
N PHE A 997 39.68 56.14 -34.30
CA PHE A 997 38.51 55.95 -35.16
C PHE A 997 38.46 57.03 -36.26
N ILE A 998 38.31 56.61 -37.51
CA ILE A 998 38.09 57.49 -38.66
C ILE A 998 36.74 57.14 -39.28
N VAL A 999 35.82 58.10 -39.33
CA VAL A 999 34.50 57.91 -39.95
C VAL A 999 34.50 58.50 -41.35
N ARG A 1000 34.25 57.65 -42.35
CA ARG A 1000 34.08 58.01 -43.75
C ARG A 1000 33.05 57.09 -44.42
N ASN A 1001 32.23 57.60 -45.33
CA ASN A 1001 31.21 56.81 -46.06
C ASN A 1001 30.32 55.92 -45.15
N ASP A 1002 29.78 56.49 -44.06
CA ASP A 1002 28.95 55.80 -43.05
C ASP A 1002 29.62 54.58 -42.38
N LYS A 1003 30.96 54.49 -42.40
CA LYS A 1003 31.73 53.41 -41.79
C LYS A 1003 32.81 53.98 -40.86
N ILE A 1004 32.98 53.34 -39.70
CA ILE A 1004 34.14 53.55 -38.83
C ILE A 1004 35.26 52.64 -39.30
N LEU A 1005 36.37 53.23 -39.72
CA LEU A 1005 37.68 52.60 -39.80
C LEU A 1005 38.32 52.71 -38.41
N GLU A 1006 38.54 51.59 -37.75
CA GLU A 1006 39.22 51.50 -36.47
C GLU A 1006 40.65 51.03 -36.70
N ILE A 1007 41.59 51.73 -36.06
CA ILE A 1007 43.01 51.41 -36.12
C ILE A 1007 43.43 51.15 -34.68
N ASP A 1008 43.69 49.88 -34.39
CA ASP A 1008 44.03 49.42 -33.05
C ASP A 1008 45.40 49.97 -32.64
N GLY A 1009 45.53 50.38 -31.37
CA GLY A 1009 46.82 50.61 -30.75
C GLY A 1009 47.49 49.28 -30.36
N ASP A 1010 48.80 49.33 -30.12
CA ASP A 1010 49.55 48.22 -29.56
C ASP A 1010 49.02 47.87 -28.17
N ARG A 1011 48.89 46.57 -27.87
CA ARG A 1011 48.23 46.07 -26.64
C ARG A 1011 49.12 46.10 -25.40
N PHE A 1012 49.79 47.23 -25.16
CA PHE A 1012 50.55 47.52 -23.95
C PHE A 1012 50.61 49.03 -23.69
N SER A 1013 50.57 49.44 -22.42
CA SER A 1013 50.64 50.84 -22.00
C SER A 1013 52.07 51.35 -22.02
N VAL A 1014 52.20 52.67 -22.06
CA VAL A 1014 53.46 53.36 -21.77
C VAL A 1014 53.78 53.17 -20.28
N ALA A 1015 55.04 52.85 -19.96
CA ALA A 1015 55.61 52.62 -18.62
C ALA A 1015 55.39 51.25 -17.93
N LEU A 1016 54.76 50.25 -18.57
CA LEU A 1016 54.63 48.89 -17.98
C LEU A 1016 55.87 48.00 -18.23
N THR A 1017 56.42 47.42 -17.16
CA THR A 1017 57.39 46.31 -17.19
C THR A 1017 56.67 44.99 -16.92
N GLN A 1018 56.66 44.07 -17.89
CA GLN A 1018 56.49 42.64 -17.63
C GLN A 1018 57.87 42.00 -17.70
N ASP A 1019 58.18 41.09 -16.76
CA ASP A 1019 59.45 40.38 -16.54
C ASP A 1019 59.90 39.46 -17.70
N THR A 1020 59.87 39.93 -18.94
CA THR A 1020 60.27 39.19 -20.14
C THR A 1020 61.17 40.07 -21.00
N GLU A 1021 62.34 39.58 -21.39
CA GLU A 1021 63.43 40.26 -22.13
C GLU A 1021 63.06 40.83 -23.52
N ASP A 1022 61.78 40.84 -23.90
CA ASP A 1022 61.33 41.42 -25.17
C ASP A 1022 61.00 42.91 -25.00
N VAL A 1023 61.92 43.78 -25.44
CA VAL A 1023 61.64 45.21 -25.65
C VAL A 1023 60.62 45.33 -26.79
N ARG A 1024 59.35 45.54 -26.45
CA ARG A 1024 58.29 45.79 -27.43
C ARG A 1024 58.33 47.26 -27.84
N GLU A 1025 58.54 47.52 -29.12
CA GLU A 1025 58.49 48.86 -29.71
C GLU A 1025 57.10 49.12 -30.30
N PHE A 1026 56.58 50.34 -30.11
CA PHE A 1026 55.32 50.78 -30.73
C PHE A 1026 55.41 50.79 -32.25
N GLN A 1027 54.29 50.59 -32.95
CA GLN A 1027 54.20 50.61 -34.41
C GLN A 1027 53.36 51.78 -34.93
N SER A 1028 53.78 52.33 -36.07
CA SER A 1028 53.07 53.42 -36.74
C SER A 1028 52.25 52.92 -37.92
N HIS A 1029 51.03 53.44 -38.02
CA HIS A 1029 50.11 53.24 -39.13
C HIS A 1029 50.01 54.52 -39.96
N GLU A 1030 50.18 54.43 -41.28
CA GLU A 1030 50.01 55.56 -42.20
C GLU A 1030 48.67 55.44 -42.96
N ILE A 1031 47.89 56.51 -42.95
CA ILE A 1031 46.53 56.58 -43.51
C ILE A 1031 46.41 57.80 -44.42
N ASP A 1032 45.85 57.60 -45.62
CA ASP A 1032 45.52 58.68 -46.55
C ASP A 1032 44.18 59.34 -46.18
N LEU A 1033 44.24 60.65 -45.93
CA LEU A 1033 43.09 61.47 -45.54
C LEU A 1033 42.26 61.89 -46.76
N LEU A 1034 40.93 61.76 -46.65
CA LEU A 1034 39.96 62.33 -47.58
C LEU A 1034 39.22 63.52 -46.96
N PRO A 1035 38.71 64.47 -47.76
CA PRO A 1035 38.08 65.70 -47.27
C PRO A 1035 36.89 65.47 -46.30
N GLU A 1036 36.18 64.36 -46.43
CA GLU A 1036 35.02 63.99 -45.63
C GLU A 1036 35.34 63.26 -44.32
N ASP A 1037 36.61 62.95 -44.05
CA ASP A 1037 37.00 62.17 -42.87
C ASP A 1037 36.72 62.93 -41.58
N VAL A 1038 36.10 62.25 -40.61
CA VAL A 1038 36.01 62.71 -39.22
C VAL A 1038 36.81 61.77 -38.34
N VAL A 1039 37.82 62.31 -37.64
CA VAL A 1039 38.71 61.55 -36.77
C VAL A 1039 38.25 61.71 -35.32
N TYR A 1040 38.14 60.60 -34.59
CA TYR A 1040 37.82 60.55 -33.16
C TYR A 1040 38.92 59.85 -32.37
N MET A 1041 39.34 60.50 -31.28
CA MET A 1041 40.34 60.02 -30.31
C MET A 1041 39.74 60.14 -28.91
N PHE A 1042 39.89 59.14 -28.04
CA PHE A 1042 39.18 59.11 -26.75
C PHE A 1042 39.84 58.20 -25.71
N SER A 1043 39.57 58.48 -24.42
CA SER A 1043 39.89 57.62 -23.27
C SER A 1043 38.74 56.66 -22.94
N ASP A 1044 38.97 55.69 -22.05
CA ASP A 1044 37.99 54.63 -21.79
C ASP A 1044 36.80 55.08 -20.90
N GLY A 1045 36.91 56.22 -20.21
CA GLY A 1045 35.90 56.68 -19.25
C GLY A 1045 34.49 56.86 -19.85
N TYR A 1046 34.37 57.26 -21.12
CA TYR A 1046 33.05 57.35 -21.78
C TYR A 1046 32.41 55.96 -21.94
N VAL A 1047 33.18 54.96 -22.36
CA VAL A 1047 32.67 53.61 -22.61
C VAL A 1047 32.46 52.83 -21.32
N ASP A 1048 33.20 53.16 -20.26
CA ASP A 1048 33.16 52.50 -18.96
C ASP A 1048 32.13 53.09 -17.99
N GLN A 1049 31.51 54.22 -18.32
CA GLN A 1049 30.45 54.80 -17.50
C GLN A 1049 29.26 53.84 -17.34
N PHE A 1050 28.93 53.54 -16.08
CA PHE A 1050 27.75 52.76 -15.70
C PHE A 1050 26.49 53.63 -15.77
N GLY A 1051 25.42 53.05 -16.29
CA GLY A 1051 24.17 53.79 -16.52
C GLY A 1051 23.11 53.02 -17.31
N GLY A 1052 22.10 53.76 -17.78
CA GLY A 1052 20.95 53.25 -18.51
C GLY A 1052 19.99 52.43 -17.64
N PRO A 1053 18.85 51.98 -18.20
CA PRO A 1053 17.79 51.28 -17.46
C PRO A 1053 18.22 49.95 -16.82
N GLU A 1054 19.35 49.38 -17.24
CA GLU A 1054 19.89 48.12 -16.72
C GLU A 1054 21.16 48.32 -15.86
N GLY A 1055 21.61 49.56 -15.61
CA GLY A 1055 22.79 49.85 -14.80
C GLY A 1055 24.09 49.23 -15.33
N LYS A 1056 24.30 49.25 -16.65
CA LYS A 1056 25.45 48.62 -17.33
C LYS A 1056 26.42 49.66 -17.86
N LYS A 1057 27.66 49.26 -18.11
CA LYS A 1057 28.64 50.07 -18.86
C LYS A 1057 28.08 50.48 -20.25
N PHE A 1058 28.47 51.65 -20.73
CA PHE A 1058 28.05 52.14 -22.05
C PHE A 1058 28.54 51.21 -23.18
N LYS A 1059 29.79 50.75 -23.07
CA LYS A 1059 30.54 49.85 -23.98
C LYS A 1059 30.83 50.44 -25.37
N TYR A 1060 31.98 50.04 -25.94
CA TYR A 1060 32.43 50.43 -27.29
C TYR A 1060 31.38 50.26 -28.39
N ARG A 1061 30.58 49.19 -28.37
CA ARG A 1061 29.54 48.96 -29.38
C ARG A 1061 28.53 50.10 -29.46
N ARG A 1062 28.06 50.64 -28.33
CA ARG A 1062 27.11 51.76 -28.31
C ARG A 1062 27.80 53.07 -28.67
N PHE A 1063 29.05 53.25 -28.24
CA PHE A 1063 29.86 54.41 -28.58
C PHE A 1063 30.12 54.52 -30.08
N ARG A 1064 30.52 53.44 -30.74
CA ARG A 1064 30.64 53.37 -32.21
C ARG A 1064 29.33 53.74 -32.91
N PHE A 1065 28.21 53.20 -32.42
CA PHE A 1065 26.90 53.51 -32.98
C PHE A 1065 26.54 54.99 -32.80
N LEU A 1066 26.84 55.59 -31.64
CA LEU A 1066 26.63 57.01 -31.39
C LEU A 1066 27.43 57.86 -32.38
N LEU A 1067 28.73 57.58 -32.53
CA LEU A 1067 29.60 58.31 -33.46
C LEU A 1067 29.10 58.23 -34.91
N LEU A 1068 28.69 57.04 -35.38
CA LEU A 1068 28.10 56.86 -36.72
C LEU A 1068 26.81 57.65 -36.95
N ASN A 1069 26.06 57.98 -35.91
CA ASN A 1069 24.83 58.77 -36.04
C ASN A 1069 25.07 60.27 -35.98
N ILE A 1070 26.16 60.71 -35.34
CA ILE A 1070 26.43 62.14 -35.14
C ILE A 1070 27.47 62.72 -36.10
N TYR A 1071 28.32 61.91 -36.75
CA TYR A 1071 29.48 62.42 -37.50
C TYR A 1071 29.19 63.42 -38.64
N ARG A 1072 27.95 63.40 -39.18
CA ARG A 1072 27.49 64.34 -40.21
C ARG A 1072 27.05 65.69 -39.64
N LEU A 1073 26.79 65.77 -38.35
CA LEU A 1073 26.40 67.02 -37.67
C LEU A 1073 27.59 67.99 -37.61
N SER A 1074 27.32 69.25 -37.29
CA SER A 1074 28.40 70.19 -36.95
C SER A 1074 29.16 69.73 -35.70
N MET A 1075 30.43 70.08 -35.56
CA MET A 1075 31.24 69.61 -34.41
C MET A 1075 30.67 70.02 -33.05
N GLU A 1076 30.01 71.17 -32.97
CA GLU A 1076 29.32 71.62 -31.76
C GLU A 1076 28.07 70.78 -31.44
N GLU A 1077 27.30 70.42 -32.47
CA GLU A 1077 26.15 69.53 -32.29
C GLU A 1077 26.59 68.12 -31.89
N GLN A 1078 27.71 67.63 -32.45
CA GLN A 1078 28.30 66.36 -32.03
C GLN A 1078 28.69 66.39 -30.54
N LYS A 1079 29.38 67.44 -30.08
CA LYS A 1079 29.74 67.62 -28.67
C LYS A 1079 28.51 67.62 -27.77
N ARG A 1080 27.46 68.39 -28.12
CA ARG A 1080 26.21 68.42 -27.35
C ARG A 1080 25.50 67.07 -27.33
N MET A 1081 25.51 66.33 -28.42
CA MET A 1081 24.91 65.00 -28.49
C MET A 1081 25.67 63.99 -27.61
N LEU A 1082 27.01 64.09 -27.55
CA LEU A 1082 27.84 63.32 -26.63
C LEU A 1082 27.53 63.68 -25.17
N GLU A 1083 27.52 64.97 -24.82
CA GLU A 1083 27.18 65.46 -23.48
C GLU A 1083 25.81 64.95 -23.00
N ASN A 1084 24.77 65.20 -23.80
CA ASN A 1084 23.41 64.79 -23.45
C ASN A 1084 23.27 63.26 -23.36
N THR A 1085 23.92 62.51 -24.26
CA THR A 1085 23.87 61.05 -24.21
C THR A 1085 24.60 60.51 -22.98
N PHE A 1086 25.72 61.13 -22.60
CA PHE A 1086 26.48 60.77 -21.41
C PHE A 1086 25.69 61.04 -20.12
N ASP A 1087 25.13 62.24 -19.96
CA ASP A 1087 24.34 62.60 -18.77
C ASP A 1087 23.06 61.75 -18.65
N ASN A 1088 22.34 61.55 -19.76
CA ASN A 1088 21.15 60.69 -19.77
C ASN A 1088 21.49 59.23 -19.46
N TRP A 1089 22.64 58.75 -19.94
CA TRP A 1089 23.09 57.40 -19.62
C TRP A 1089 23.46 57.28 -18.15
N LYS A 1090 24.31 58.18 -17.64
CA LYS A 1090 24.75 58.19 -16.25
C LYS A 1090 23.58 58.28 -15.26
N GLY A 1091 22.63 59.18 -15.52
CA GLY A 1091 21.52 59.47 -14.60
C GLY A 1091 22.02 59.92 -13.23
N GLU A 1092 21.49 59.31 -12.18
CA GLU A 1092 21.87 59.56 -10.77
C GLU A 1092 23.16 58.84 -10.33
N ASN A 1093 23.80 58.05 -11.20
CA ASN A 1093 25.04 57.36 -10.83
C ASN A 1093 26.23 58.32 -10.78
N ASP A 1094 27.19 58.03 -9.90
CA ASP A 1094 28.44 58.76 -9.87
C ASP A 1094 29.25 58.54 -11.16
N GLN A 1095 30.02 59.56 -11.55
CA GLN A 1095 30.97 59.42 -12.65
C GLN A 1095 32.10 58.49 -12.21
N VAL A 1096 32.35 57.44 -13.00
CA VAL A 1096 33.24 56.35 -12.59
C VAL A 1096 34.71 56.67 -12.86
N ASP A 1097 35.00 57.40 -13.94
CA ASP A 1097 36.36 57.81 -14.30
C ASP A 1097 36.40 59.17 -15.03
N ASP A 1098 37.59 59.71 -15.28
CA ASP A 1098 37.79 60.89 -16.13
C ASP A 1098 37.34 60.58 -17.58
N VAL A 1099 36.77 61.57 -18.29
CA VAL A 1099 36.23 61.35 -19.65
C VAL A 1099 36.84 62.33 -20.63
N LEU A 1100 37.49 61.80 -21.68
CA LEU A 1100 38.07 62.58 -22.77
C LEU A 1100 37.66 62.03 -24.14
N VAL A 1101 37.05 62.86 -24.98
CA VAL A 1101 36.74 62.57 -26.39
C VAL A 1101 37.05 63.78 -27.25
N ILE A 1102 37.87 63.61 -28.28
CA ILE A 1102 38.22 64.63 -29.27
C ILE A 1102 37.70 64.18 -30.63
N GLY A 1103 36.98 65.06 -31.32
CA GLY A 1103 36.54 64.85 -32.70
C GLY A 1103 36.98 66.01 -33.58
N PHE A 1104 37.55 65.73 -34.76
CA PHE A 1104 37.97 66.77 -35.70
C PHE A 1104 37.97 66.32 -37.17
N ARG A 1105 37.81 67.28 -38.10
CA ARG A 1105 37.99 67.07 -39.54
C ARG A 1105 39.41 67.49 -39.93
N PRO A 1106 40.28 66.57 -40.36
CA PRO A 1106 41.71 66.85 -40.48
C PRO A 1106 42.05 67.74 -41.69
N LEU A 1107 41.20 67.76 -42.72
CA LEU A 1107 41.40 68.52 -43.96
C LEU A 1107 40.46 69.74 -44.11
N SER A 1108 39.66 70.09 -43.09
CA SER A 1108 38.89 71.34 -43.13
C SER A 1108 39.84 72.54 -43.03
N GLU A 1109 39.69 73.51 -43.94
CA GLU A 1109 40.42 74.79 -43.93
C GLU A 1109 39.81 75.80 -42.96
#